data_AF-A0A7V4XGK4-F1
#
_entry.id   AF-A0A7V4XGK4-F1
#
_cell.length_a   1.000
_cell.length_b   1.000
_cell.length_c   1.000
_cell.angle_alpha   90.00
_cell.angle_beta   90.00
_cell.angle_gamma   90.00
#
_symmetry.space_group_name_H-M   'P 1'
#
loop_
_entity.id
_entity.type
_entity.pdbx_description
1 polymer ?
#
loop_
_entity_poly.entity_id
_entity_poly.type
_entity_poly.pdbx_seq_one_letter_code
_entity_poly.pdbx_strand_id
1 'polypeptide(L)'
;MSHPMNFRRFAILPLLATAILAISCTAAAQSIVVRNNYEMPYSGPITFHTNLPNGIYAGKGAQGCITDGTAYITAALAAQSRVELKPRTAIQPQSGPLFVAPEGNEIKLSWNSSEIGRIGLALAVIPGRTAKIDNGVSPSQALDITFTKGSDGTLKGNAATGGYDLRITFKPYAGGWMDVSAEVTNISAGKNSAYVGLIRKITTTQINDPHMRWNGQFIAGTSEPTRFVGSSGIDHCIDWCSWKSGSLSFTVANGFTPGITIEREPGRWVDANHFYVWEHLRADKNSLFFISEIAGPDPGQKEGYTGIKAYTQPLRGEPVKLHWRLAIKPSPEPTWEESQFLTSAGYRRVTSGANTATVDLGVPYVEFGTSYFPYSTMCENFDYYRTPRIDREGWWPFSPKMWENWRAFAPQMRTDLRIIKSMGFEWVRMHHLELLAGMDRKNALAFIDFYMNECRKLGLKVLIDTAGSPQWFSYLAGRYKDVAKRIEIENEILIPGIKPGDPERWTACYRAAKEAAPTTDIFLTGCENMGMFDRLTRLGVPYDRLGYHTYRHGIGGEETLNSAAVAAAGCAADRDAAPVLSEFNWKMLTRLSPEARTKEWALIFGNLLKPRATPELLQFQWQETMSVNPRTSRQGVRHYETIYLDRRPKPEAFELMKLIRRYSRTDAPIRELPITIKETIFASGKARAAFTVKNMTSKPVTVKLGAECFADAVCKVIPPGIRSIKPGASASGAVEITLKPGAMPGVYHFFIKAEHSGKASYGWGYASNIADPRFDPNPVISDLVEYPQGIWLDNALDWSRPTCVAFGPDAPIVEMEMAYIVFNTLQSATGRTLRLCSTADIPANMLQTGNLILIGTPKSNPLIAQESPKLNPGKGTIISSANRLLLTGDSSQPVEAASIDFVLRYWKNAKDSALRVTDMEKGAALGNKITPAKVNPL
;
A
#
# COMPACT_ATOMS: atom_id res chain seq x y z
N MET A 1 60.63 -48.49 -32.37
CA MET A 1 62.10 -48.49 -32.22
C MET A 1 62.53 -47.04 -32.04
N SER A 2 62.77 -46.66 -30.79
CA SER A 2 64.09 -46.26 -30.27
C SER A 2 64.47 -44.82 -30.61
N HIS A 3 64.16 -43.92 -29.66
CA HIS A 3 65.02 -42.81 -29.24
C HIS A 3 66.49 -43.27 -29.09
N PRO A 4 67.53 -42.40 -29.23
CA PRO A 4 67.70 -41.31 -28.27
C PRO A 4 68.48 -40.02 -28.69
N MET A 5 68.06 -38.92 -28.05
CA MET A 5 68.83 -37.96 -27.23
C MET A 5 70.06 -37.17 -27.72
N ASN A 6 70.00 -35.89 -27.30
CA ASN A 6 71.04 -34.99 -26.74
C ASN A 6 71.87 -34.14 -27.70
N PHE A 7 72.26 -32.88 -27.44
CA PHE A 7 71.87 -31.77 -26.52
C PHE A 7 73.08 -30.80 -26.58
N ARG A 8 72.93 -29.54 -27.02
CA ARG A 8 73.73 -28.34 -26.65
C ARG A 8 72.85 -27.12 -27.07
N ARG A 9 72.20 -26.29 -26.23
CA ARG A 9 72.62 -25.33 -25.15
C ARG A 9 73.77 -24.42 -25.61
N PHE A 10 73.74 -23.08 -25.65
CA PHE A 10 72.95 -21.94 -25.08
C PHE A 10 72.91 -20.80 -26.16
N ALA A 11 72.01 -19.80 -26.23
CA ALA A 11 71.65 -18.80 -25.21
C ALA A 11 70.44 -17.90 -25.63
N ILE A 12 69.60 -17.53 -24.63
CA ILE A 12 68.82 -16.28 -24.42
C ILE A 12 67.43 -16.05 -25.10
N LEU A 13 66.41 -15.94 -24.23
CA LEU A 13 64.98 -15.53 -24.31
C LEU A 13 64.75 -14.03 -24.71
N PRO A 14 63.51 -13.51 -24.88
CA PRO A 14 62.36 -13.93 -25.71
C PRO A 14 61.69 -12.73 -26.47
N LEU A 15 61.05 -12.96 -27.63
CA LEU A 15 60.14 -11.97 -28.24
C LEU A 15 58.81 -12.67 -28.57
N LEU A 16 57.96 -12.69 -27.54
CA LEU A 16 56.65 -13.32 -27.54
C LEU A 16 55.66 -12.31 -26.92
N ALA A 17 55.31 -11.29 -27.70
CA ALA A 17 54.14 -10.43 -27.50
C ALA A 17 54.01 -9.48 -28.70
N THR A 18 52.78 -9.29 -29.20
CA THR A 18 52.33 -8.38 -30.29
C THR A 18 52.08 -8.98 -31.69
N ALA A 19 51.49 -10.18 -31.75
CA ALA A 19 50.46 -10.42 -32.77
C ALA A 19 49.14 -9.81 -32.24
N ILE A 20 48.82 -8.62 -32.73
CA ILE A 20 47.58 -7.88 -32.46
C ILE A 20 46.42 -8.73 -33.00
N LEU A 21 45.81 -9.50 -32.08
CA LEU A 21 44.40 -9.84 -32.13
C LEU A 21 43.65 -8.51 -32.15
N ALA A 22 43.28 -8.06 -33.35
CA ALA A 22 42.21 -7.11 -33.55
C ALA A 22 40.89 -7.78 -33.12
N ILE A 23 40.73 -7.98 -31.81
CA ILE A 23 39.41 -7.98 -31.20
C ILE A 23 38.92 -6.56 -31.42
N SER A 24 38.12 -6.39 -32.46
CA SER A 24 37.19 -5.29 -32.55
C SER A 24 36.35 -5.30 -31.28
N CYS A 25 36.82 -4.60 -30.26
CA CYS A 25 35.99 -4.04 -29.20
C CYS A 25 34.98 -3.13 -29.91
N THR A 26 33.90 -3.72 -30.44
CA THR A 26 32.70 -2.97 -30.74
C THR A 26 32.29 -2.36 -29.41
N ALA A 27 32.61 -1.08 -29.21
CA ALA A 27 32.04 -0.29 -28.13
C ALA A 27 30.53 -0.58 -28.17
N ALA A 28 30.00 -1.14 -27.07
CA ALA A 28 28.60 -1.55 -27.07
C ALA A 28 27.75 -0.33 -27.46
N ALA A 29 26.89 -0.50 -28.46
CA ALA A 29 26.18 0.62 -29.05
C ALA A 29 25.37 1.36 -27.98
N GLN A 30 25.59 2.67 -27.87
CA GLN A 30 24.86 3.51 -26.95
C GLN A 30 23.37 3.49 -27.30
N SER A 31 22.48 3.44 -26.31
CA SER A 31 21.04 3.51 -26.57
C SER A 31 20.22 4.08 -25.40
N ILE A 32 19.10 4.70 -25.74
CA ILE A 32 18.05 5.06 -24.79
C ILE A 32 16.87 4.13 -25.02
N VAL A 33 16.35 3.52 -23.96
CA VAL A 33 15.15 2.68 -24.01
C VAL A 33 14.04 3.39 -23.24
N VAL A 34 12.94 3.70 -23.92
CA VAL A 34 11.74 4.27 -23.28
C VAL A 34 10.68 3.19 -23.24
N ARG A 35 10.13 2.91 -22.05
CA ARG A 35 9.08 1.91 -21.83
C ARG A 35 7.81 2.58 -21.33
N ASN A 36 6.70 2.27 -21.98
CA ASN A 36 5.37 2.61 -21.50
C ASN A 36 4.78 1.39 -20.81
N ASN A 37 4.70 1.41 -19.48
CA ASN A 37 4.13 0.31 -18.69
C ASN A 37 2.62 0.50 -18.42
N TYR A 38 2.03 1.62 -18.85
CA TYR A 38 0.59 1.84 -18.73
C TYR A 38 -0.22 0.98 -19.70
N GLU A 39 -1.49 0.74 -19.36
CA GLU A 39 -2.45 0.01 -20.20
C GLU A 39 -3.06 0.90 -21.31
N MET A 40 -2.53 2.11 -21.50
CA MET A 40 -2.96 3.08 -22.51
C MET A 40 -1.77 3.59 -23.34
N PRO A 41 -1.98 3.99 -24.60
CA PRO A 41 -0.93 4.60 -25.41
C PRO A 41 -0.51 5.95 -24.82
N TYR A 42 0.74 6.34 -25.10
CA TYR A 42 1.27 7.65 -24.74
C TYR A 42 1.93 8.30 -25.94
N SER A 43 1.67 9.59 -26.14
CA SER A 43 2.44 10.45 -27.04
C SER A 43 2.76 11.75 -26.33
N GLY A 44 4.03 12.12 -26.30
CA GLY A 44 4.45 13.40 -25.73
C GLY A 44 5.91 13.43 -25.25
N PRO A 45 6.27 14.50 -24.50
CA PRO A 45 7.61 14.72 -24.03
C PRO A 45 7.95 13.98 -22.73
N ILE A 46 9.19 13.51 -22.66
CA ILE A 46 9.79 12.76 -21.56
C ILE A 46 11.16 13.38 -21.28
N THR A 47 11.32 13.90 -20.07
CA THR A 47 12.57 14.51 -19.61
C THR A 47 13.14 13.70 -18.46
N PHE A 48 14.45 13.43 -18.46
CA PHE A 48 15.12 12.71 -17.38
C PHE A 48 16.65 12.90 -17.39
N HIS A 49 17.29 12.70 -16.25
CA HIS A 49 18.76 12.77 -16.14
C HIS A 49 19.44 11.48 -16.57
N THR A 50 20.60 11.57 -17.21
CA THR A 50 21.37 10.42 -17.69
C THR A 50 22.86 10.74 -17.82
N ASN A 51 23.69 9.70 -17.69
CA ASN A 51 25.14 9.79 -17.87
C ASN A 51 25.58 9.47 -19.31
N LEU A 52 24.64 9.22 -20.22
CA LEU A 52 24.97 9.04 -21.63
C LEU A 52 25.52 10.36 -22.23
N PRO A 53 26.40 10.30 -23.24
CA PRO A 53 26.98 11.50 -23.82
C PRO A 53 25.93 12.41 -24.44
N ASN A 54 26.22 13.72 -24.40
CA ASN A 54 25.50 14.73 -25.16
C ASN A 54 25.42 14.31 -26.63
N GLY A 55 24.27 14.50 -27.25
CA GLY A 55 24.06 14.07 -28.61
C GLY A 55 22.61 13.77 -28.92
N ILE A 56 22.41 13.25 -30.12
CA ILE A 56 21.09 13.10 -30.71
C ILE A 56 20.73 11.63 -30.71
N TYR A 57 19.51 11.30 -30.28
CA TYR A 57 19.03 9.93 -30.18
C TYR A 57 17.70 9.81 -30.92
N ALA A 58 17.56 8.80 -31.78
CA ALA A 58 16.32 8.56 -32.52
C ALA A 58 16.02 7.07 -32.71
N GLY A 59 14.73 6.76 -32.72
CA GLY A 59 14.14 5.45 -32.92
C GLY A 59 12.79 5.57 -33.64
N LYS A 60 12.12 4.44 -33.89
CA LYS A 60 10.80 4.45 -34.55
C LYS A 60 9.77 5.15 -33.66
N GLY A 61 9.29 6.32 -34.08
CA GLY A 61 8.28 7.08 -33.33
C GLY A 61 8.82 7.80 -32.08
N ALA A 62 10.14 7.88 -31.90
CA ALA A 62 10.73 8.62 -30.79
C ALA A 62 12.04 9.29 -31.20
N GLN A 63 12.25 10.52 -30.76
CA GLN A 63 13.48 11.26 -31.01
C GLN A 63 13.74 12.31 -29.92
N GLY A 64 14.99 12.69 -29.76
CA GLY A 64 15.37 13.75 -28.83
C GLY A 64 16.87 13.94 -28.76
N CYS A 65 17.29 14.71 -27.76
CA CYS A 65 18.70 14.97 -27.49
C CYS A 65 19.04 14.81 -26.01
N ILE A 66 20.32 14.63 -25.75
CA ILE A 66 20.92 14.80 -24.43
C ILE A 66 21.76 16.07 -24.49
N THR A 67 21.50 16.97 -23.54
CA THR A 67 22.29 18.17 -23.31
C THR A 67 22.53 18.30 -21.82
N ASP A 68 23.78 18.49 -21.42
CA ASP A 68 24.21 18.66 -20.04
C ASP A 68 23.64 17.59 -19.08
N GLY A 69 23.76 16.33 -19.50
CA GLY A 69 23.30 15.18 -18.72
C GLY A 69 21.76 15.06 -18.60
N THR A 70 21.00 15.82 -19.38
CA THR A 70 19.53 15.75 -19.41
C THR A 70 19.03 15.33 -20.77
N ALA A 71 18.27 14.24 -20.81
CA ALA A 71 17.58 13.77 -22.01
C ALA A 71 16.23 14.47 -22.16
N TYR A 72 15.97 15.01 -23.35
CA TYR A 72 14.71 15.60 -23.77
C TYR A 72 14.18 14.80 -24.95
N ILE A 73 13.26 13.87 -24.70
CA ILE A 73 12.75 12.92 -25.70
C ILE A 73 11.28 13.22 -25.97
N THR A 74 10.86 13.17 -27.22
CA THR A 74 9.45 13.04 -27.60
C THR A 74 9.24 11.62 -28.13
N ALA A 75 8.24 10.92 -27.60
CA ALA A 75 7.97 9.53 -27.98
C ALA A 75 6.47 9.31 -28.22
N ALA A 76 6.16 8.46 -29.20
CA ALA A 76 4.86 7.85 -29.42
C ALA A 76 4.96 6.34 -29.14
N LEU A 77 4.25 5.87 -28.13
CA LEU A 77 4.33 4.53 -27.57
C LEU A 77 2.93 3.93 -27.50
N ALA A 78 2.78 2.70 -28.00
CA ALA A 78 1.59 1.91 -27.72
C ALA A 78 1.52 1.55 -26.21
N ALA A 79 0.36 1.12 -25.74
CA ALA A 79 0.21 0.55 -24.40
C ALA A 79 1.18 -0.62 -24.20
N GLN A 80 1.78 -0.74 -23.01
CA GLN A 80 2.68 -1.85 -22.64
C GLN A 80 3.80 -2.13 -23.67
N SER A 81 4.38 -1.07 -24.23
CA SER A 81 5.37 -1.16 -25.31
C SER A 81 6.69 -0.47 -24.95
N ARG A 82 7.68 -0.61 -25.83
CA ARG A 82 8.96 0.08 -25.70
C ARG A 82 9.50 0.53 -27.04
N VAL A 83 10.33 1.56 -27.01
CA VAL A 83 11.14 2.02 -28.13
C VAL A 83 12.60 2.14 -27.71
N GLU A 84 13.50 1.84 -28.63
CA GLU A 84 14.94 2.04 -28.46
C GLU A 84 15.39 3.16 -29.40
N LEU A 85 16.10 4.14 -28.87
CA LEU A 85 16.70 5.25 -29.59
C LEU A 85 18.21 5.05 -29.62
N LYS A 86 18.81 5.22 -30.80
CA LYS A 86 20.24 5.10 -31.02
C LYS A 86 20.85 6.45 -31.41
N PRO A 87 22.15 6.68 -31.14
CA PRO A 87 22.86 7.87 -31.58
C PRO A 87 22.67 8.15 -33.06
N ARG A 88 22.49 9.42 -33.41
CA ARG A 88 22.45 9.91 -34.80
C ARG A 88 23.31 11.17 -34.95
N THR A 89 23.72 11.43 -36.18
CA THR A 89 24.50 12.62 -36.56
C THR A 89 23.65 13.87 -36.79
N ALA A 90 22.33 13.73 -36.98
CA ALA A 90 21.43 14.85 -37.22
C ALA A 90 20.05 14.61 -36.57
N ILE A 91 19.49 15.67 -35.98
CA ILE A 91 18.09 15.75 -35.56
C ILE A 91 17.30 16.07 -36.83
N GLN A 92 16.22 15.34 -37.10
CA GLN A 92 15.17 15.94 -37.92
C GLN A 92 14.54 17.04 -37.07
N PRO A 93 14.60 18.32 -37.47
CA PRO A 93 14.00 19.40 -36.70
C PRO A 93 12.62 18.96 -36.25
N GLN A 94 12.31 19.12 -34.96
CA GLN A 94 10.93 18.95 -34.51
C GLN A 94 10.13 20.08 -35.14
N SER A 95 9.66 19.87 -36.37
CA SER A 95 8.63 20.67 -36.99
C SER A 95 7.32 20.20 -36.42
N GLY A 96 6.52 21.13 -35.94
CA GLY A 96 5.22 20.82 -35.43
C GLY A 96 4.37 22.07 -35.35
N PRO A 97 3.08 21.89 -35.10
CA PRO A 97 2.12 22.96 -35.24
C PRO A 97 2.18 23.97 -34.09
N LEU A 98 2.68 23.62 -32.90
CA LEU A 98 2.67 24.51 -31.75
C LEU A 98 3.87 25.46 -31.75
N PHE A 99 3.58 26.75 -31.68
CA PHE A 99 4.55 27.83 -31.48
C PHE A 99 4.20 28.59 -30.20
N VAL A 100 5.23 28.87 -29.40
CA VAL A 100 5.11 29.61 -28.13
C VAL A 100 6.06 30.79 -28.19
N ALA A 101 5.55 31.98 -27.90
CA ALA A 101 6.32 33.22 -27.91
C ALA A 101 5.88 34.15 -26.78
N PRO A 102 6.80 34.89 -26.15
CA PRO A 102 6.42 35.96 -25.25
C PRO A 102 5.79 37.12 -26.04
N GLU A 103 4.73 37.71 -25.51
CA GLU A 103 4.10 38.93 -26.03
C GLU A 103 3.77 39.84 -24.84
N GLY A 104 4.59 40.86 -24.62
CA GLY A 104 4.56 41.64 -23.39
C GLY A 104 4.84 40.75 -22.18
N ASN A 105 3.90 40.73 -21.23
CA ASN A 105 3.95 39.92 -20.01
C ASN A 105 3.19 38.59 -20.10
N GLU A 106 2.65 38.25 -21.28
CA GLU A 106 1.92 37.01 -21.53
C GLU A 106 2.71 36.08 -22.45
N ILE A 107 2.30 34.81 -22.47
CA ILE A 107 2.77 33.83 -23.43
C ILE A 107 1.69 33.60 -24.49
N LYS A 108 1.99 33.96 -25.73
CA LYS A 108 1.14 33.70 -26.90
C LYS A 108 1.33 32.27 -27.38
N LEU A 109 0.21 31.58 -27.59
CA LEU A 109 0.14 30.23 -28.15
C LEU A 109 -0.39 30.30 -29.58
N SER A 110 0.32 29.68 -30.53
CA SER A 110 -0.12 29.60 -31.92
C SER A 110 -0.06 28.16 -32.44
N TRP A 111 -1.03 27.78 -33.27
CA TRP A 111 -1.10 26.49 -33.95
C TRP A 111 -1.07 26.70 -35.46
N ASN A 112 -0.07 26.16 -36.16
CA ASN A 112 0.17 26.43 -37.58
C ASN A 112 0.16 27.94 -37.90
N SER A 113 0.88 28.72 -37.08
CA SER A 113 0.97 30.19 -37.17
C SER A 113 -0.31 30.98 -36.84
N SER A 114 -1.45 30.33 -36.60
CA SER A 114 -2.68 30.99 -36.13
C SER A 114 -2.69 31.08 -34.61
N GLU A 115 -3.01 32.24 -34.03
CA GLU A 115 -3.16 32.37 -32.58
C GLU A 115 -4.33 31.51 -32.09
N ILE A 116 -4.08 30.70 -31.06
CA ILE A 116 -5.09 29.81 -30.45
C ILE A 116 -5.37 30.12 -28.98
N GLY A 117 -4.51 30.93 -28.35
CA GLY A 117 -4.70 31.35 -26.98
C GLY A 117 -3.51 32.08 -26.38
N ARG A 118 -3.66 32.48 -25.13
CA ARG A 118 -2.68 33.23 -24.33
C ARG A 118 -2.62 32.68 -22.92
N ILE A 119 -1.45 32.74 -22.30
CA ILE A 119 -1.25 32.41 -20.88
C ILE A 119 -0.74 33.66 -20.17
N GLY A 120 -1.57 34.17 -19.26
CA GLY A 120 -1.20 35.19 -18.30
C GLY A 120 -0.88 34.57 -16.93
N LEU A 121 0.01 35.21 -16.19
CA LEU A 121 0.44 34.76 -14.86
C LEU A 121 0.17 35.88 -13.84
N ALA A 122 -0.36 35.50 -12.69
CA ALA A 122 -0.52 36.38 -11.54
C ALA A 122 -0.10 35.66 -10.25
N LEU A 123 0.40 36.40 -9.26
CA LEU A 123 0.65 35.87 -7.91
C LEU A 123 -0.21 36.65 -6.93
N ALA A 124 -1.21 35.98 -6.35
CA ALA A 124 -2.07 36.57 -5.34
C ALA A 124 -1.41 36.43 -3.97
N VAL A 125 -1.14 37.57 -3.32
CA VAL A 125 -0.63 37.64 -1.94
C VAL A 125 -1.57 38.53 -1.14
N ILE A 126 -2.43 37.91 -0.32
CA ILE A 126 -3.47 38.64 0.43
C ILE A 126 -3.21 38.51 1.93
N PRO A 127 -2.77 39.58 2.61
CA PRO A 127 -2.52 39.54 4.05
C PRO A 127 -3.77 39.14 4.85
N GLY A 128 -3.57 38.35 5.91
CA GLY A 128 -4.63 37.92 6.82
C GLY A 128 -4.86 36.41 6.80
N ARG A 129 -6.01 36.01 7.36
CA ARG A 129 -6.37 34.60 7.62
C ARG A 129 -7.75 34.20 7.07
N THR A 130 -8.40 35.08 6.33
CA THR A 130 -9.80 34.91 5.89
C THR A 130 -9.98 34.97 4.38
N ALA A 131 -8.90 35.27 3.64
CA ALA A 131 -8.94 35.32 2.20
C ALA A 131 -9.23 33.92 1.62
N LYS A 132 -10.17 33.86 0.69
CA LYS A 132 -10.54 32.68 -0.07
C LYS A 132 -10.02 32.78 -1.50
N ILE A 133 -10.09 31.68 -2.22
CA ILE A 133 -9.68 31.60 -3.62
C ILE A 133 -10.28 32.69 -4.52
N ASP A 134 -11.57 33.03 -4.35
CA ASP A 134 -12.23 34.06 -5.17
C ASP A 134 -11.67 35.46 -4.88
N ASN A 135 -11.17 35.70 -3.66
CA ASN A 135 -10.44 36.91 -3.32
C ASN A 135 -9.09 36.99 -4.05
N GLY A 136 -8.51 35.86 -4.45
CA GLY A 136 -7.28 35.79 -5.25
C GLY A 136 -7.51 36.12 -6.73
N VAL A 137 -8.64 35.68 -7.31
CA VAL A 137 -8.95 35.88 -8.73
C VAL A 137 -9.34 37.33 -9.03
N SER A 138 -10.23 37.91 -8.23
CA SER A 138 -10.84 39.23 -8.51
C SER A 138 -9.86 40.43 -8.58
N PRO A 139 -8.73 40.47 -7.84
CA PRO A 139 -7.73 41.55 -7.92
C PRO A 139 -6.45 41.17 -8.68
N SER A 140 -6.38 39.99 -9.33
CA SER A 140 -5.13 39.49 -9.90
C SER A 140 -4.63 40.34 -11.08
N GLN A 141 -3.57 41.12 -10.84
CA GLN A 141 -2.83 41.82 -11.89
C GLN A 141 -1.82 40.86 -12.53
N ALA A 142 -1.72 40.90 -13.85
CA ALA A 142 -0.69 40.15 -14.56
C ALA A 142 0.70 40.59 -14.08
N LEU A 143 1.56 39.62 -13.77
CA LEU A 143 2.93 39.87 -13.35
C LEU A 143 3.70 40.55 -14.48
N ASP A 144 4.53 41.52 -14.15
CA ASP A 144 5.50 42.08 -15.09
C ASP A 144 6.69 41.11 -15.19
N ILE A 145 6.64 40.19 -16.16
CA ILE A 145 7.66 39.17 -16.37
C ILE A 145 8.41 39.49 -17.67
N THR A 146 9.72 39.62 -17.54
CA THR A 146 10.61 39.63 -18.72
C THR A 146 11.02 38.20 -19.06
N PHE A 147 10.74 37.78 -20.30
CA PHE A 147 11.12 36.46 -20.78
C PHE A 147 12.40 36.48 -21.60
N THR A 148 13.28 35.53 -21.31
CA THR A 148 14.47 35.22 -22.12
C THR A 148 14.24 33.92 -22.87
N LYS A 149 14.56 33.90 -24.18
CA LYS A 149 14.39 32.72 -25.04
C LYS A 149 15.72 32.01 -25.26
N GLY A 150 15.79 30.74 -24.86
CA GLY A 150 16.91 29.84 -25.14
C GLY A 150 16.93 29.35 -26.58
N SER A 151 18.07 28.79 -26.99
CA SER A 151 18.27 28.23 -28.33
C SER A 151 17.40 27.01 -28.64
N ASP A 152 16.95 26.29 -27.62
CA ASP A 152 16.00 25.17 -27.73
C ASP A 152 14.53 25.62 -27.72
N GLY A 153 14.27 26.94 -27.71
CA GLY A 153 12.94 27.52 -27.63
C GLY A 153 12.37 27.65 -26.22
N THR A 154 13.08 27.17 -25.19
CA THR A 154 12.69 27.34 -23.79
C THR A 154 12.62 28.82 -23.43
N LEU A 155 11.54 29.25 -22.78
CA LEU A 155 11.38 30.60 -22.25
C LEU A 155 11.60 30.58 -20.74
N LYS A 156 12.47 31.44 -20.24
CA LYS A 156 12.70 31.64 -18.80
C LYS A 156 12.30 33.04 -18.40
N GLY A 157 11.47 33.16 -17.37
CA GLY A 157 11.01 34.43 -16.83
C GLY A 157 11.22 34.52 -15.33
N ASN A 158 11.33 35.74 -14.83
CA ASN A 158 11.39 36.04 -13.41
C ASN A 158 10.53 37.27 -13.11
N ALA A 159 9.90 37.29 -11.94
CA ALA A 159 9.18 38.45 -11.41
C ALA A 159 9.24 38.44 -9.89
N ALA A 160 9.16 39.61 -9.27
CA ALA A 160 9.03 39.75 -7.83
C ALA A 160 7.79 40.58 -7.50
N THR A 161 6.94 40.08 -6.60
CA THR A 161 5.76 40.81 -6.13
C THR A 161 5.37 40.36 -4.73
N GLY A 162 4.75 41.25 -3.94
CA GLY A 162 4.18 40.90 -2.64
C GLY A 162 5.15 40.27 -1.62
N GLY A 163 6.46 40.47 -1.78
CA GLY A 163 7.48 39.83 -0.93
C GLY A 163 7.90 38.42 -1.38
N TYR A 164 7.63 38.04 -2.63
CA TYR A 164 7.98 36.75 -3.22
C TYR A 164 8.78 36.94 -4.53
N ASP A 165 9.73 36.04 -4.77
CA ASP A 165 10.38 35.84 -6.07
C ASP A 165 9.70 34.66 -6.79
N LEU A 166 9.30 34.88 -8.03
CA LEU A 166 8.77 33.86 -8.94
C LEU A 166 9.78 33.65 -10.06
N ARG A 167 10.21 32.41 -10.24
CA ARG A 167 10.95 31.96 -11.42
C ARG A 167 10.10 30.99 -12.20
N ILE A 168 10.01 31.15 -13.51
CA ILE A 168 9.20 30.29 -14.36
C ILE A 168 9.96 29.88 -15.62
N THR A 169 9.79 28.63 -16.02
CA THR A 169 10.32 28.08 -17.25
C THR A 169 9.20 27.44 -18.06
N PHE A 170 9.04 27.87 -19.31
CA PHE A 170 8.16 27.26 -20.30
C PHE A 170 9.02 26.52 -21.32
N LYS A 171 8.84 25.21 -21.44
CA LYS A 171 9.54 24.39 -22.43
C LYS A 171 8.54 23.90 -23.47
N PRO A 172 8.48 24.52 -24.65
CA PRO A 172 7.59 24.09 -25.71
C PRO A 172 8.17 22.88 -26.47
N TYR A 173 7.28 22.01 -26.93
CA TYR A 173 7.57 20.91 -27.84
C TYR A 173 6.67 21.04 -29.06
N ALA A 174 7.27 21.06 -30.25
CA ALA A 174 6.58 21.47 -31.47
C ALA A 174 5.33 20.63 -31.78
N GLY A 175 5.30 19.36 -31.35
CA GLY A 175 4.17 18.45 -31.57
C GLY A 175 2.90 18.74 -30.75
N GLY A 176 2.87 19.81 -29.96
CA GLY A 176 1.66 20.24 -29.24
C GLY A 176 1.73 20.13 -27.73
N TRP A 177 2.92 20.21 -27.13
CA TRP A 177 3.08 20.17 -25.68
C TRP A 177 3.88 21.34 -25.16
N MET A 178 3.66 21.70 -23.90
CA MET A 178 4.48 22.64 -23.17
C MET A 178 4.56 22.21 -21.71
N ASP A 179 5.76 21.87 -21.26
CA ASP A 179 6.04 21.62 -19.86
C ASP A 179 6.37 22.94 -19.18
N VAL A 180 5.82 23.18 -18.00
CA VAL A 180 6.03 24.40 -17.24
C VAL A 180 6.46 24.08 -15.83
N SER A 181 7.50 24.76 -15.35
CA SER A 181 7.95 24.70 -13.95
C SER A 181 8.02 26.10 -13.37
N ALA A 182 7.46 26.29 -12.18
CA ALA A 182 7.52 27.54 -11.44
C ALA A 182 8.12 27.33 -10.05
N GLU A 183 8.95 28.25 -9.58
CA GLU A 183 9.47 28.28 -8.22
C GLU A 183 9.02 29.58 -7.55
N VAL A 184 8.25 29.47 -6.46
CA VAL A 184 7.79 30.60 -5.64
C VAL A 184 8.57 30.62 -4.34
N THR A 185 9.34 31.68 -4.10
CA THR A 185 10.21 31.82 -2.93
C THR A 185 9.79 33.02 -2.10
N ASN A 186 9.50 32.83 -0.81
CA ASN A 186 9.29 33.96 0.11
C ASN A 186 10.63 34.67 0.35
N ILE A 187 10.74 35.94 -0.03
CA ILE A 187 11.94 36.77 0.21
C ILE A 187 11.73 37.78 1.35
N SER A 188 10.50 37.92 1.83
CA SER A 188 10.12 38.85 2.89
C SER A 188 10.64 38.41 4.26
N ALA A 189 10.86 39.38 5.15
CA ALA A 189 11.23 39.14 6.55
C ALA A 189 10.01 38.94 7.46
N GLY A 190 8.79 39.20 6.97
CA GLY A 190 7.57 39.15 7.76
C GLY A 190 7.07 37.73 8.00
N LYS A 191 6.51 37.48 9.19
CA LYS A 191 5.84 36.21 9.55
C LYS A 191 4.31 36.32 9.53
N ASN A 192 3.78 37.39 8.96
CA ASN A 192 2.33 37.64 8.95
C ASN A 192 1.65 36.62 8.05
N SER A 193 0.51 36.07 8.49
CA SER A 193 -0.29 35.17 7.65
C SER A 193 -0.70 35.87 6.35
N ALA A 194 -0.62 35.15 5.22
CA ALA A 194 -1.27 35.57 3.99
C ALA A 194 -1.73 34.35 3.20
N TYR A 195 -2.76 34.58 2.39
CA TYR A 195 -3.09 33.70 1.28
C TYR A 195 -2.04 33.88 0.19
N VAL A 196 -1.54 32.79 -0.37
CA VAL A 196 -0.56 32.77 -1.46
C VAL A 196 -1.03 31.78 -2.52
N GLY A 197 -1.28 32.27 -3.74
CA GLY A 197 -1.66 31.42 -4.86
C GLY A 197 -1.08 31.88 -6.20
N LEU A 198 -0.52 30.94 -6.97
CA LEU A 198 -0.09 31.19 -8.34
C LEU A 198 -1.28 30.98 -9.28
N ILE A 199 -1.64 32.02 -10.02
CA ILE A 199 -2.79 32.03 -10.93
C ILE A 199 -2.26 31.97 -12.36
N ARG A 200 -2.75 30.99 -13.12
CA ARG A 200 -2.47 30.79 -14.54
C ARG A 200 -3.77 31.03 -15.30
N LYS A 201 -3.86 32.16 -15.99
CA LYS A 201 -5.01 32.51 -16.82
C LYS A 201 -4.76 32.03 -18.24
N ILE A 202 -5.51 31.03 -18.68
CA ILE A 202 -5.49 30.55 -20.07
C ILE A 202 -6.69 31.12 -20.79
N THR A 203 -6.44 31.98 -21.78
CA THR A 203 -7.48 32.57 -22.64
C THR A 203 -7.46 31.86 -23.99
N THR A 204 -8.61 31.42 -24.47
CA THR A 204 -8.77 30.83 -25.82
C THR A 204 -9.90 31.53 -26.57
N THR A 205 -10.20 31.13 -27.81
CA THR A 205 -11.30 31.72 -28.58
C THR A 205 -12.67 31.39 -27.99
N GLN A 206 -12.82 30.18 -27.47
CA GLN A 206 -14.04 29.63 -26.84
C GLN A 206 -13.68 28.44 -25.97
N ILE A 207 -14.50 28.15 -24.95
CA ILE A 207 -14.35 26.97 -24.08
C ILE A 207 -15.58 26.08 -24.27
N ASN A 208 -15.39 24.97 -24.97
CA ASN A 208 -16.44 23.98 -25.23
C ASN A 208 -16.11 22.66 -24.54
N ASP A 209 -17.14 21.92 -24.14
CA ASP A 209 -17.03 20.62 -23.46
C ASP A 209 -15.98 20.54 -22.33
N PRO A 210 -15.89 21.56 -21.43
CA PRO A 210 -14.93 21.48 -20.34
C PRO A 210 -15.28 20.30 -19.42
N HIS A 211 -14.25 19.61 -18.95
CA HIS A 211 -14.36 18.57 -17.94
C HIS A 211 -13.03 18.45 -17.20
N MET A 212 -13.04 17.85 -16.03
CA MET A 212 -11.87 17.71 -15.19
C MET A 212 -11.82 16.35 -14.53
N ARG A 213 -10.61 15.96 -14.14
CA ARG A 213 -10.40 14.94 -13.14
C ARG A 213 -10.08 15.61 -11.81
N TRP A 214 -10.96 15.44 -10.84
CA TRP A 214 -10.84 15.99 -9.50
C TRP A 214 -10.63 14.86 -8.50
N ASN A 215 -9.45 14.79 -7.88
CA ASN A 215 -9.02 13.72 -6.95
C ASN A 215 -9.43 12.32 -7.46
N GLY A 216 -9.12 12.00 -8.72
CA GLY A 216 -9.42 10.69 -9.29
C GLY A 216 -10.77 10.56 -9.99
N GLN A 217 -11.72 11.46 -9.73
CA GLN A 217 -13.08 11.40 -10.26
C GLN A 217 -13.25 12.24 -11.52
N PHE A 218 -14.05 11.77 -12.47
CA PHE A 218 -14.36 12.52 -13.68
C PHE A 218 -15.58 13.41 -13.48
N ILE A 219 -15.42 14.70 -13.76
CA ILE A 219 -16.44 15.73 -13.54
C ILE A 219 -16.64 16.51 -14.84
N ALA A 220 -17.90 16.63 -15.26
CA ALA A 220 -18.26 17.49 -16.40
C ALA A 220 -18.36 18.96 -15.96
N GLY A 221 -17.92 19.87 -16.82
CA GLY A 221 -17.95 21.31 -16.59
C GLY A 221 -16.69 21.87 -15.93
N THR A 222 -16.78 23.14 -15.53
CA THR A 222 -15.72 23.89 -14.82
C THR A 222 -16.02 24.10 -13.34
N SER A 223 -17.13 23.55 -12.84
CA SER A 223 -17.54 23.71 -11.45
C SER A 223 -16.87 22.65 -10.58
N GLU A 224 -16.04 23.09 -9.64
CA GLU A 224 -15.45 22.21 -8.64
C GLU A 224 -16.51 21.69 -7.65
N PRO A 225 -16.38 20.44 -7.16
CA PRO A 225 -17.12 19.98 -5.99
C PRO A 225 -16.81 20.84 -4.76
N THR A 226 -17.80 21.05 -3.90
CA THR A 226 -17.63 21.82 -2.66
C THR A 226 -16.76 21.11 -1.62
N ARG A 227 -16.86 19.78 -1.51
CA ARG A 227 -16.02 18.93 -0.66
C ARG A 227 -16.30 17.44 -0.93
N PHE A 228 -15.31 16.58 -0.72
CA PHE A 228 -15.53 15.13 -0.65
C PHE A 228 -15.68 14.63 0.80
N VAL A 229 -16.69 13.78 1.02
CA VAL A 229 -16.89 13.07 2.30
C VAL A 229 -15.84 11.96 2.38
N GLY A 230 -14.82 12.13 3.22
CA GLY A 230 -13.83 11.08 3.51
C GLY A 230 -12.41 11.33 2.97
N SER A 231 -12.13 12.49 2.36
CA SER A 231 -10.79 12.83 1.88
C SER A 231 -9.76 13.09 2.98
N SER A 232 -10.21 13.30 4.23
CA SER A 232 -9.36 13.56 5.42
C SER A 232 -8.32 14.69 5.23
N GLY A 233 -8.53 15.62 4.30
CA GLY A 233 -7.58 16.71 4.02
C GLY A 233 -6.42 16.34 3.10
N ILE A 234 -6.52 15.21 2.38
CA ILE A 234 -5.50 14.70 1.44
C ILE A 234 -5.84 15.07 -0.02
N ASP A 235 -6.75 16.02 -0.21
CA ASP A 235 -7.15 16.51 -1.52
C ASP A 235 -5.99 17.27 -2.17
N HIS A 236 -5.78 17.03 -3.46
CA HIS A 236 -5.02 17.92 -4.36
C HIS A 236 -5.97 18.72 -5.26
N CYS A 237 -7.26 18.37 -5.24
CA CYS A 237 -8.32 18.92 -6.08
C CYS A 237 -8.14 18.50 -7.54
N ILE A 238 -7.66 19.37 -8.43
CA ILE A 238 -7.66 19.10 -9.88
C ILE A 238 -6.38 18.40 -10.35
N ASP A 239 -6.49 17.12 -10.70
CA ASP A 239 -5.41 16.35 -11.35
C ASP A 239 -5.15 16.88 -12.77
N TRP A 240 -6.24 17.04 -13.55
CA TRP A 240 -6.20 17.63 -14.87
C TRP A 240 -7.54 18.24 -15.28
N CYS A 241 -7.54 19.19 -16.20
CA CYS A 241 -8.73 19.73 -16.87
C CYS A 241 -8.55 19.72 -18.39
N SER A 242 -9.61 19.40 -19.13
CA SER A 242 -9.62 19.35 -20.58
C SER A 242 -10.82 20.11 -21.14
N TRP A 243 -10.63 20.75 -22.30
CA TRP A 243 -11.68 21.48 -23.01
C TRP A 243 -11.35 21.57 -24.51
N LYS A 244 -12.32 22.01 -25.31
CA LYS A 244 -12.14 22.27 -26.75
C LYS A 244 -12.18 23.76 -27.04
N SER A 245 -11.35 24.18 -27.99
CA SER A 245 -11.41 25.49 -28.62
C SER A 245 -11.25 25.35 -30.12
N GLY A 246 -12.34 25.55 -30.87
CA GLY A 246 -12.37 25.27 -32.31
C GLY A 246 -12.17 23.78 -32.59
N SER A 247 -11.23 23.43 -33.46
CA SER A 247 -10.89 22.04 -33.81
C SER A 247 -9.85 21.39 -32.88
N LEU A 248 -9.38 22.12 -31.86
CA LEU A 248 -8.32 21.67 -30.96
C LEU A 248 -8.89 21.30 -29.60
N SER A 249 -8.37 20.20 -29.05
CA SER A 249 -8.52 19.84 -27.64
C SER A 249 -7.30 20.32 -26.87
N PHE A 250 -7.53 20.84 -25.67
CA PHE A 250 -6.53 21.31 -24.72
C PHE A 250 -6.67 20.48 -23.45
N THR A 251 -5.54 20.16 -22.81
CA THR A 251 -5.54 19.63 -21.45
C THR A 251 -4.40 20.23 -20.63
N VAL A 252 -4.71 20.63 -19.40
CA VAL A 252 -3.74 21.02 -18.38
C VAL A 252 -3.68 19.88 -17.36
N ALA A 253 -2.54 19.22 -17.28
CA ALA A 253 -2.26 18.21 -16.25
C ALA A 253 -1.35 18.82 -15.18
N ASN A 254 -1.81 18.82 -13.93
CA ASN A 254 -1.08 19.35 -12.79
C ASN A 254 -0.14 18.31 -12.20
N GLY A 255 1.00 18.78 -11.73
CA GLY A 255 1.93 18.03 -10.93
C GLY A 255 1.58 18.06 -9.45
N PHE A 256 1.95 17.02 -8.71
CA PHE A 256 1.79 17.01 -7.27
C PHE A 256 2.93 17.78 -6.60
N THR A 257 2.57 18.88 -5.93
CA THR A 257 3.52 19.65 -5.13
C THR A 257 3.26 19.37 -3.66
N PRO A 258 4.25 18.85 -2.90
CA PRO A 258 4.11 18.62 -1.47
C PRO A 258 3.72 19.90 -0.71
N GLY A 259 2.92 19.73 0.33
CA GLY A 259 2.57 20.81 1.25
C GLY A 259 3.79 21.35 2.01
N ILE A 260 3.69 22.59 2.47
CA ILE A 260 4.78 23.23 3.23
C ILE A 260 4.80 22.77 4.69
N THR A 261 5.98 22.82 5.30
CA THR A 261 6.19 22.49 6.72
C THR A 261 6.57 23.72 7.54
N ILE A 262 6.22 23.73 8.82
CA ILE A 262 6.58 24.79 9.76
C ILE A 262 7.31 24.25 10.98
N GLU A 263 8.14 25.11 11.55
CA GLU A 263 8.71 24.89 12.87
C GLU A 263 7.75 25.44 13.93
N ARG A 264 7.08 24.57 14.69
CA ARG A 264 6.15 24.97 15.75
C ARG A 264 6.87 25.39 17.03
N GLU A 265 7.95 24.69 17.34
CA GLU A 265 8.84 24.88 18.49
C GLU A 265 10.27 24.62 17.98
N PRO A 266 11.33 25.16 18.62
CA PRO A 266 12.70 24.96 18.16
C PRO A 266 13.01 23.46 17.91
N GLY A 267 13.35 23.11 16.67
CA GLY A 267 13.63 21.76 16.21
C GLY A 267 12.42 20.87 15.94
N ARG A 268 11.17 21.37 16.08
CA ARG A 268 9.94 20.60 15.89
C ARG A 268 9.20 21.01 14.63
N TRP A 269 9.20 20.14 13.63
CA TRP A 269 8.60 20.38 12.32
C TRP A 269 7.29 19.61 12.11
N VAL A 270 6.26 20.29 11.58
CA VAL A 270 4.95 19.71 11.25
C VAL A 270 4.43 20.28 9.94
N ASP A 271 3.42 19.64 9.34
CA ASP A 271 2.72 20.18 8.17
C ASP A 271 1.99 21.49 8.53
N ALA A 272 1.97 22.46 7.62
CA ALA A 272 1.45 23.79 7.91
C ALA A 272 -0.02 23.97 7.52
N ASN A 273 -0.34 23.75 6.23
CA ASN A 273 -1.66 24.05 5.67
C ASN A 273 -2.35 22.78 5.15
N HIS A 274 -1.75 22.14 4.15
CA HIS A 274 -2.29 21.00 3.40
C HIS A 274 -1.22 19.92 3.21
N PHE A 275 -1.61 18.71 2.78
CA PHE A 275 -0.65 17.66 2.42
C PHE A 275 -0.02 17.89 1.03
N TYR A 276 -0.75 18.54 0.14
CA TYR A 276 -0.31 18.99 -1.19
C TYR A 276 -0.80 20.42 -1.43
N VAL A 277 -0.11 21.17 -2.28
CA VAL A 277 -0.67 22.39 -2.88
C VAL A 277 -1.97 22.02 -3.59
N TRP A 278 -3.02 22.80 -3.34
CA TRP A 278 -4.33 22.57 -3.97
C TRP A 278 -4.41 23.23 -5.35
N GLU A 279 -4.99 22.50 -6.29
CA GLU A 279 -5.18 22.92 -7.66
C GLU A 279 -6.66 23.19 -7.93
N HIS A 280 -6.97 24.44 -8.26
CA HIS A 280 -8.34 24.91 -8.45
C HIS A 280 -8.56 25.51 -9.85
N LEU A 281 -9.83 25.63 -10.23
CA LEU A 281 -10.32 26.15 -11.49
C LEU A 281 -11.44 27.17 -11.29
N ARG A 282 -11.30 28.33 -11.91
CA ARG A 282 -12.41 29.25 -12.18
C ARG A 282 -12.53 29.49 -13.66
N ALA A 283 -13.76 29.69 -14.14
CA ALA A 283 -14.01 30.03 -15.54
C ALA A 283 -14.71 31.39 -15.62
N ASP A 284 -14.27 32.23 -16.56
CA ASP A 284 -14.97 33.45 -16.95
C ASP A 284 -14.91 33.60 -18.47
N LYS A 285 -16.07 33.56 -19.12
CA LYS A 285 -16.23 33.64 -20.59
C LYS A 285 -15.31 32.64 -21.30
N ASN A 286 -14.24 33.14 -21.93
CA ASN A 286 -13.27 32.36 -22.71
C ASN A 286 -11.93 32.15 -21.97
N SER A 287 -11.90 32.41 -20.66
CA SER A 287 -10.73 32.26 -19.80
C SER A 287 -10.95 31.17 -18.76
N LEU A 288 -9.94 30.32 -18.57
CA LEU A 288 -9.80 29.41 -17.44
C LEU A 288 -8.68 29.91 -16.53
N PHE A 289 -8.95 30.01 -15.22
CA PHE A 289 -8.01 30.41 -14.19
C PHE A 289 -7.65 29.18 -13.38
N PHE A 290 -6.44 28.66 -13.59
CA PHE A 290 -5.88 27.57 -12.83
C PHE A 290 -5.07 28.13 -11.67
N ILE A 291 -5.40 27.74 -10.43
CA ILE A 291 -4.86 28.36 -9.22
C ILE A 291 -4.17 27.29 -8.40
N SER A 292 -2.86 27.43 -8.23
CA SER A 292 -2.08 26.61 -7.30
C SER A 292 -2.04 27.32 -5.94
N GLU A 293 -2.89 26.91 -5.01
CA GLU A 293 -3.01 27.48 -3.66
C GLU A 293 -1.89 26.95 -2.75
N ILE A 294 -0.84 27.75 -2.59
CA ILE A 294 0.37 27.40 -1.82
C ILE A 294 0.11 27.59 -0.31
N ALA A 295 -0.62 28.63 0.04
CA ALA A 295 -1.03 28.94 1.40
C ALA A 295 -2.46 29.44 1.42
N GLY A 296 -3.33 28.72 2.15
CA GLY A 296 -4.76 29.01 2.20
C GLY A 296 -5.46 28.29 3.37
N PRO A 297 -6.80 28.28 3.40
CA PRO A 297 -7.58 27.74 4.52
C PRO A 297 -7.38 26.24 4.75
N ASP A 298 -7.40 25.84 6.03
CA ASP A 298 -7.32 24.44 6.44
C ASP A 298 -8.65 23.71 6.09
N PRO A 299 -8.64 22.62 5.29
CA PRO A 299 -9.83 21.80 4.98
C PRO A 299 -10.53 21.25 6.21
N GLY A 300 -9.79 20.99 7.29
CA GLY A 300 -10.29 20.46 8.56
C GLY A 300 -11.04 21.49 9.40
N GLN A 301 -11.05 22.76 8.98
CA GLN A 301 -11.80 23.80 9.66
C GLN A 301 -13.30 23.59 9.41
N LYS A 302 -14.00 23.05 10.42
CA LYS A 302 -15.46 22.89 10.39
C LYS A 302 -16.12 24.27 10.32
N GLU A 303 -17.17 24.37 9.52
CA GLU A 303 -18.04 25.55 9.50
C GLU A 303 -18.54 25.83 10.94
N GLY A 304 -18.30 27.03 11.45
CA GLY A 304 -18.63 27.43 12.84
C GLY A 304 -17.53 27.24 13.90
N TYR A 305 -16.35 26.70 13.58
CA TYR A 305 -15.22 26.65 14.52
C TYR A 305 -14.52 28.03 14.62
N THR A 306 -14.40 28.57 15.83
CA THR A 306 -14.00 29.98 16.08
C THR A 306 -12.49 30.25 16.01
N GLY A 307 -11.65 29.21 15.96
CA GLY A 307 -10.20 29.33 15.79
C GLY A 307 -9.78 29.12 14.33
N ILE A 308 -9.74 30.18 13.53
CA ILE A 308 -9.16 30.12 12.17
C ILE A 308 -7.65 29.90 12.31
N LYS A 309 -7.14 28.74 11.86
CA LYS A 309 -5.69 28.52 11.81
C LYS A 309 -5.07 29.52 10.84
N ALA A 310 -3.96 30.11 11.25
CA ALA A 310 -3.20 31.04 10.42
C ALA A 310 -2.76 30.36 9.11
N TYR A 311 -2.99 31.00 7.96
CA TYR A 311 -2.38 30.57 6.70
C TYR A 311 -0.88 30.74 6.85
N THR A 312 -0.16 29.64 6.75
CA THR A 312 1.29 29.70 6.85
C THR A 312 1.88 29.89 5.47
N GLN A 313 2.73 30.89 5.33
CA GLN A 313 3.50 31.12 4.12
C GLN A 313 4.72 30.19 4.06
N PRO A 314 5.29 29.95 2.87
CA PRO A 314 6.62 29.34 2.75
C PRO A 314 7.63 30.10 3.62
N LEU A 315 8.54 29.37 4.26
CA LEU A 315 9.63 29.99 5.02
C LEU A 315 10.52 30.83 4.12
N ARG A 316 11.13 31.88 4.68
CA ARG A 316 11.99 32.78 3.94
C ARG A 316 13.14 32.00 3.29
N GLY A 317 13.32 32.19 1.98
CA GLY A 317 14.35 31.53 1.19
C GLY A 317 14.03 30.08 0.82
N GLU A 318 12.90 29.53 1.25
CA GLU A 318 12.49 28.17 0.88
C GLU A 318 11.57 28.20 -0.35
N PRO A 319 12.01 27.69 -1.52
CA PRO A 319 11.17 27.67 -2.71
C PRO A 319 10.10 26.57 -2.62
N VAL A 320 8.91 26.87 -3.13
CA VAL A 320 7.86 25.91 -3.48
C VAL A 320 7.89 25.69 -5.00
N LYS A 321 8.08 24.44 -5.43
CA LYS A 321 8.22 24.09 -6.85
C LYS A 321 6.91 23.53 -7.39
N LEU A 322 6.30 24.24 -8.32
CA LEU A 322 5.09 23.86 -9.02
C LEU A 322 5.44 23.40 -10.43
N HIS A 323 4.71 22.41 -10.95
CA HIS A 323 4.87 21.96 -12.33
C HIS A 323 3.53 21.56 -12.94
N TRP A 324 3.37 21.81 -14.24
CA TRP A 324 2.21 21.38 -15.01
C TRP A 324 2.56 21.22 -16.48
N ARG A 325 1.71 20.48 -17.20
CA ARG A 325 1.81 20.28 -18.65
C ARG A 325 0.57 20.81 -19.33
N LEU A 326 0.76 21.64 -20.34
CA LEU A 326 -0.27 21.93 -21.33
C LEU A 326 -0.06 21.03 -22.55
N ALA A 327 -1.08 20.29 -22.95
CA ALA A 327 -1.08 19.52 -24.19
C ALA A 327 -2.23 19.96 -25.10
N ILE A 328 -1.97 20.04 -26.40
CA ILE A 328 -2.88 20.57 -27.42
C ILE A 328 -2.83 19.61 -28.61
N LYS A 329 -3.99 19.09 -29.01
CA LYS A 329 -4.07 18.13 -30.11
C LYS A 329 -5.42 18.21 -30.84
N PRO A 330 -5.45 18.09 -32.19
CA PRO A 330 -6.69 17.83 -32.91
C PRO A 330 -7.14 16.39 -32.67
N SER A 331 -8.41 16.19 -32.31
CA SER A 331 -9.04 14.87 -32.20
C SER A 331 -8.21 13.85 -31.40
N PRO A 332 -7.99 14.08 -30.08
CA PRO A 332 -7.28 13.14 -29.23
C PRO A 332 -8.04 11.82 -29.04
N GLU A 333 -7.31 10.78 -28.67
CA GLU A 333 -7.87 9.47 -28.28
C GLU A 333 -8.56 9.58 -26.91
N PRO A 334 -9.54 8.70 -26.56
CA PRO A 334 -10.33 8.82 -25.33
C PRO A 334 -9.57 8.77 -23.98
N THR A 335 -8.32 8.32 -23.97
CA THR A 335 -7.48 8.23 -22.75
C THR A 335 -6.32 9.24 -22.77
N TRP A 336 -6.38 10.23 -23.65
CA TRP A 336 -5.26 11.13 -23.89
C TRP A 336 -4.92 11.97 -22.67
N GLU A 337 -5.92 12.60 -22.03
CA GLU A 337 -5.78 13.40 -20.81
C GLU A 337 -5.08 12.61 -19.70
N GLU A 338 -5.60 11.41 -19.44
CA GLU A 338 -5.07 10.50 -18.43
C GLU A 338 -3.63 10.08 -18.75
N SER A 339 -3.31 9.81 -20.01
CA SER A 339 -1.94 9.48 -20.44
C SER A 339 -0.96 10.63 -20.23
N GLN A 340 -1.42 11.89 -20.42
CA GLN A 340 -0.59 13.07 -20.17
C GLN A 340 -0.30 13.20 -18.68
N PHE A 341 -1.34 13.12 -17.85
CA PHE A 341 -1.24 13.22 -16.40
C PHE A 341 -0.34 12.14 -15.79
N LEU A 342 -0.61 10.85 -16.06
CA LEU A 342 0.17 9.76 -15.48
C LEU A 342 1.66 9.85 -15.85
N THR A 343 1.96 10.28 -17.07
CA THR A 343 3.35 10.39 -17.54
C THR A 343 4.07 11.63 -17.01
N SER A 344 3.36 12.74 -16.78
CA SER A 344 3.97 13.99 -16.27
C SER A 344 4.06 14.04 -14.76
N ALA A 345 3.06 13.52 -14.05
CA ALA A 345 2.92 13.64 -12.59
C ALA A 345 3.13 12.31 -11.84
N GLY A 346 3.20 11.18 -12.55
CA GLY A 346 3.29 9.85 -11.94
C GLY A 346 4.70 9.26 -11.88
N TYR A 347 4.73 7.93 -11.72
CA TYR A 347 5.98 7.20 -11.56
C TYR A 347 6.87 7.28 -12.80
N ARG A 348 8.12 7.70 -12.60
CA ARG A 348 9.21 7.60 -13.57
C ARG A 348 10.44 7.04 -12.90
N ARG A 349 11.06 6.01 -13.49
CA ARG A 349 12.35 5.49 -13.04
C ARG A 349 13.35 5.46 -14.16
N VAL A 350 14.53 6.01 -13.89
CA VAL A 350 15.67 5.94 -14.80
C VAL A 350 16.65 4.88 -14.28
N THR A 351 17.07 3.99 -15.16
CA THR A 351 18.20 3.08 -14.92
C THR A 351 19.28 3.38 -15.95
N SER A 352 20.38 3.98 -15.51
CA SER A 352 21.55 4.27 -16.35
C SER A 352 22.62 3.20 -16.16
N GLY A 353 22.99 2.53 -17.25
CA GLY A 353 24.19 1.69 -17.37
C GLY A 353 25.25 2.39 -18.22
N ALA A 354 26.43 1.76 -18.36
CA ALA A 354 27.57 2.38 -19.05
C ALA A 354 27.28 2.83 -20.49
N ASN A 355 26.42 2.10 -21.21
CA ASN A 355 26.07 2.39 -22.61
C ASN A 355 24.56 2.47 -22.85
N THR A 356 23.73 2.41 -21.80
CA THR A 356 22.28 2.37 -21.98
C THR A 356 21.57 3.15 -20.89
N ALA A 357 20.59 3.97 -21.24
CA ALA A 357 19.68 4.57 -20.29
C ALA A 357 18.27 4.03 -20.54
N THR A 358 17.65 3.43 -19.53
CA THR A 358 16.25 3.00 -19.60
C THR A 358 15.39 3.94 -18.77
N VAL A 359 14.31 4.45 -19.33
CA VAL A 359 13.26 5.17 -18.59
C VAL A 359 11.96 4.37 -18.64
N ASP A 360 11.47 4.03 -17.46
CA ASP A 360 10.17 3.37 -17.25
C ASP A 360 9.13 4.44 -16.91
N LEU A 361 8.11 4.57 -17.77
CA LEU A 361 6.90 5.33 -17.50
C LEU A 361 5.87 4.40 -16.87
N GLY A 362 5.51 4.66 -15.63
CA GLY A 362 4.74 3.73 -14.83
C GLY A 362 5.56 2.52 -14.39
N VAL A 363 5.09 1.88 -13.34
CA VAL A 363 5.69 0.70 -12.74
C VAL A 363 5.45 -0.53 -13.65
N PRO A 364 6.51 -1.28 -14.04
CA PRO A 364 6.36 -2.45 -14.89
C PRO A 364 5.66 -3.62 -14.19
N TYR A 365 5.87 -3.75 -12.88
CA TYR A 365 5.26 -4.76 -12.03
C TYR A 365 5.31 -4.33 -10.55
N VAL A 366 4.42 -4.90 -9.74
CA VAL A 366 4.35 -4.63 -8.30
C VAL A 366 4.90 -5.83 -7.52
N GLU A 367 5.75 -5.55 -6.54
CA GLU A 367 6.21 -6.54 -5.57
C GLU A 367 5.31 -6.48 -4.33
N PHE A 368 4.46 -7.50 -4.20
CA PHE A 368 3.47 -7.57 -3.12
C PHE A 368 4.07 -8.18 -1.86
N GLY A 369 3.85 -7.52 -0.73
CA GLY A 369 4.11 -8.05 0.60
C GLY A 369 2.89 -7.93 1.50
N THR A 370 3.06 -8.37 2.74
CA THR A 370 2.04 -8.22 3.79
C THR A 370 2.69 -8.00 5.14
N SER A 371 1.99 -7.29 6.03
CA SER A 371 2.43 -7.06 7.40
C SER A 371 2.00 -8.23 8.29
N TYR A 372 2.99 -8.90 8.88
CA TYR A 372 2.79 -10.05 9.77
C TYR A 372 3.42 -9.78 11.14
N PHE A 373 2.62 -10.00 12.18
CA PHE A 373 2.96 -9.68 13.56
C PHE A 373 2.85 -10.96 14.38
N PRO A 374 3.77 -11.93 14.22
CA PRO A 374 3.66 -13.21 14.89
C PRO A 374 3.54 -13.04 16.40
N TYR A 375 4.23 -12.07 16.98
CA TYR A 375 4.21 -11.87 18.43
C TYR A 375 2.98 -11.17 18.97
N SER A 376 2.44 -10.23 18.22
CA SER A 376 1.25 -9.55 18.68
C SER A 376 0.00 -10.39 18.45
N THR A 377 -0.19 -10.92 17.24
CA THR A 377 -1.42 -11.60 16.80
C THR A 377 -1.78 -12.86 17.56
N MET A 378 -0.84 -13.45 18.29
CA MET A 378 -1.08 -14.63 19.13
C MET A 378 -1.52 -14.26 20.54
N CYS A 379 -1.33 -13.00 20.98
CA CYS A 379 -1.84 -12.58 22.28
C CYS A 379 -3.37 -12.52 22.23
N GLU A 380 -4.03 -13.16 23.18
CA GLU A 380 -5.48 -13.10 23.36
C GLU A 380 -5.80 -12.01 24.39
N ASN A 381 -6.73 -11.10 24.08
CA ASN A 381 -6.98 -9.91 24.87
C ASN A 381 -8.48 -9.60 24.95
N PHE A 382 -9.21 -10.41 25.73
CA PHE A 382 -10.61 -10.13 26.05
C PHE A 382 -10.70 -9.19 27.26
N ASP A 383 -11.75 -8.37 27.34
CA ASP A 383 -11.84 -7.36 28.41
C ASP A 383 -11.95 -7.97 29.82
N TYR A 384 -12.49 -9.19 29.90
CA TYR A 384 -12.63 -9.97 31.13
C TYR A 384 -11.41 -10.84 31.45
N TYR A 385 -10.78 -11.42 30.42
CA TYR A 385 -9.61 -12.29 30.55
C TYR A 385 -8.64 -12.06 29.41
N ARG A 386 -7.35 -12.02 29.72
CA ARG A 386 -6.31 -11.73 28.74
C ARG A 386 -5.05 -12.55 28.97
N THR A 387 -4.19 -12.53 27.95
CA THR A 387 -2.85 -13.08 28.02
C THR A 387 -2.08 -12.44 29.18
N PRO A 388 -1.40 -13.23 30.02
CA PRO A 388 -0.69 -12.70 31.18
C PRO A 388 0.36 -11.66 30.80
N ARG A 389 0.42 -10.57 31.57
CA ARG A 389 1.44 -9.52 31.43
C ARG A 389 1.56 -8.94 30.01
N ILE A 390 0.45 -8.79 29.29
CA ILE A 390 0.46 -7.95 28.09
C ILE A 390 0.78 -6.50 28.50
N ASP A 391 1.53 -5.79 27.65
CA ASP A 391 2.03 -4.46 27.94
C ASP A 391 1.02 -3.32 27.68
N ARG A 392 -0.04 -3.60 26.92
CA ARG A 392 -1.12 -2.67 26.55
C ARG A 392 -2.38 -3.41 26.12
N GLU A 393 -3.54 -2.74 26.21
CA GLU A 393 -4.83 -3.29 25.73
C GLU A 393 -5.16 -2.89 24.29
N GLY A 394 -4.47 -1.87 23.79
CA GLY A 394 -4.75 -1.29 22.48
C GLY A 394 -4.16 -2.07 21.31
N TRP A 395 -3.71 -1.35 20.29
CA TRP A 395 -3.08 -1.96 19.12
C TRP A 395 -1.73 -2.59 19.47
N TRP A 396 -1.53 -3.77 18.92
CA TRP A 396 -0.27 -4.53 18.96
C TRP A 396 0.22 -4.91 20.36
N PRO A 397 -0.58 -5.59 21.20
CA PRO A 397 -0.09 -6.02 22.51
C PRO A 397 1.08 -6.99 22.37
N PHE A 398 1.97 -6.98 23.35
CA PHE A 398 3.05 -7.93 23.48
C PHE A 398 3.09 -8.49 24.91
N SER A 399 3.26 -9.81 25.04
CA SER A 399 3.49 -10.47 26.33
C SER A 399 4.88 -11.10 26.35
N PRO A 400 5.87 -10.49 27.03
CA PRO A 400 7.19 -11.09 27.18
C PRO A 400 7.13 -12.51 27.74
N LYS A 401 6.27 -12.74 28.74
CA LYS A 401 6.07 -14.03 29.41
C LYS A 401 5.62 -15.12 28.42
N MET A 402 4.68 -14.80 27.54
CA MET A 402 4.23 -15.74 26.50
C MET A 402 5.35 -16.05 25.50
N TRP A 403 6.12 -15.01 25.12
CA TRP A 403 7.17 -15.12 24.11
C TRP A 403 8.46 -15.76 24.57
N GLU A 404 8.67 -15.96 25.88
CA GLU A 404 9.73 -16.84 26.40
C GLU A 404 9.68 -18.25 25.78
N ASN A 405 8.47 -18.77 25.54
CA ASN A 405 8.24 -20.10 24.96
C ASN A 405 7.81 -20.06 23.47
N TRP A 406 8.30 -19.09 22.70
CA TRP A 406 7.89 -18.89 21.29
C TRP A 406 8.01 -20.14 20.41
N ARG A 407 8.88 -21.09 20.77
CA ARG A 407 9.10 -22.35 20.03
C ARG A 407 7.83 -23.21 19.95
N ALA A 408 6.94 -23.12 20.94
CA ALA A 408 5.64 -23.79 20.91
C ALA A 408 4.76 -23.27 19.75
N PHE A 409 4.91 -22.01 19.36
CA PHE A 409 4.16 -21.38 18.26
C PHE A 409 4.86 -21.52 16.89
N ALA A 410 6.08 -22.07 16.84
CA ALA A 410 6.84 -22.22 15.60
C ALA A 410 6.11 -23.00 14.50
N PRO A 411 5.35 -24.09 14.77
CA PRO A 411 4.56 -24.76 13.75
C PRO A 411 3.51 -23.84 13.10
N GLN A 412 2.85 -22.99 13.90
CA GLN A 412 1.85 -22.04 13.39
C GLN A 412 2.51 -20.95 12.55
N MET A 413 3.64 -20.39 13.00
CA MET A 413 4.39 -19.40 12.21
C MET A 413 4.90 -19.98 10.88
N ARG A 414 5.29 -21.25 10.84
CA ARG A 414 5.65 -21.92 9.57
C ARG A 414 4.44 -22.00 8.65
N THR A 415 3.28 -22.41 9.15
CA THR A 415 2.01 -22.42 8.40
C THR A 415 1.72 -21.03 7.83
N ASP A 416 1.75 -20.00 8.68
CA ASP A 416 1.46 -18.61 8.31
C ASP A 416 2.37 -18.14 7.15
N LEU A 417 3.70 -18.35 7.25
CA LEU A 417 4.65 -17.98 6.20
C LEU A 417 4.45 -18.76 4.88
N ARG A 418 4.03 -20.04 4.92
CA ARG A 418 3.71 -20.79 3.69
C ARG A 418 2.41 -20.30 3.06
N ILE A 419 1.41 -19.87 3.84
CA ILE A 419 0.19 -19.26 3.31
C ILE A 419 0.56 -17.95 2.60
N ILE A 420 1.33 -17.08 3.27
CA ILE A 420 1.84 -15.82 2.67
C ILE A 420 2.54 -16.11 1.33
N LYS A 421 3.45 -17.09 1.29
CA LYS A 421 4.13 -17.48 0.04
C LYS A 421 3.16 -18.00 -1.03
N SER A 422 2.18 -18.81 -0.64
CA SER A 422 1.22 -19.43 -1.56
C SER A 422 0.22 -18.43 -2.15
N MET A 423 -0.10 -17.36 -1.41
CA MET A 423 -0.90 -16.23 -1.91
C MET A 423 -0.17 -15.41 -2.99
N GLY A 424 1.15 -15.61 -3.13
CA GLY A 424 1.98 -14.93 -4.12
C GLY A 424 2.77 -13.74 -3.58
N PHE A 425 2.72 -13.48 -2.26
CA PHE A 425 3.57 -12.45 -1.66
C PHE A 425 5.06 -12.81 -1.81
N GLU A 426 5.87 -11.81 -2.13
CA GLU A 426 7.32 -11.94 -2.33
C GLU A 426 8.11 -11.59 -1.06
N TRP A 427 7.46 -10.91 -0.12
CA TRP A 427 8.10 -10.43 1.09
C TRP A 427 7.10 -10.18 2.23
N VAL A 428 7.63 -10.12 3.44
CA VAL A 428 6.86 -9.95 4.67
C VAL A 428 7.47 -8.82 5.49
N ARG A 429 6.64 -7.95 6.05
CA ARG A 429 7.06 -6.95 7.03
C ARG A 429 6.99 -7.54 8.42
N MET A 430 8.15 -7.58 9.08
CA MET A 430 8.29 -7.91 10.50
C MET A 430 8.11 -6.61 11.27
N HIS A 431 6.89 -6.40 11.75
CA HIS A 431 6.39 -5.11 12.19
C HIS A 431 6.54 -4.87 13.69
N HIS A 432 7.10 -3.73 14.12
CA HIS A 432 7.42 -3.43 15.53
C HIS A 432 8.42 -4.38 16.18
N LEU A 433 9.55 -4.67 15.51
CA LEU A 433 10.57 -5.60 16.01
C LEU A 433 11.14 -5.20 17.38
N GLU A 434 11.12 -3.90 17.71
CA GLU A 434 11.54 -3.37 19.01
C GLU A 434 10.75 -3.94 20.19
N LEU A 435 9.55 -4.48 19.98
CA LEU A 435 8.77 -5.11 21.07
C LEU A 435 9.49 -6.33 21.68
N LEU A 436 10.37 -6.99 20.91
CA LEU A 436 11.19 -8.09 21.41
C LEU A 436 12.20 -7.65 22.48
N ALA A 437 12.36 -6.35 22.72
CA ALA A 437 13.08 -5.78 23.87
C ALA A 437 12.65 -6.36 25.21
N GLY A 438 11.38 -6.77 25.33
CA GLY A 438 10.87 -7.37 26.56
C GLY A 438 11.42 -8.78 26.84
N MET A 439 12.05 -9.44 25.86
CA MET A 439 12.59 -10.79 26.01
C MET A 439 14.07 -10.79 26.45
N ASP A 440 14.53 -11.91 27.02
CA ASP A 440 15.97 -12.18 27.09
C ASP A 440 16.61 -12.06 25.70
N ARG A 441 17.73 -11.34 25.61
CA ARG A 441 18.39 -10.99 24.34
C ARG A 441 18.76 -12.24 23.53
N LYS A 442 19.25 -13.30 24.18
CA LYS A 442 19.62 -14.54 23.47
C LYS A 442 18.39 -15.22 22.90
N ASN A 443 17.27 -15.22 23.64
CA ASN A 443 16.03 -15.81 23.15
C ASN A 443 15.38 -14.98 22.04
N ALA A 444 15.40 -13.63 22.13
CA ALA A 444 14.94 -12.72 21.08
C ALA A 444 15.71 -12.95 19.78
N LEU A 445 17.04 -13.02 19.85
CA LEU A 445 17.87 -13.29 18.67
C LEU A 445 17.61 -14.67 18.08
N ALA A 446 17.41 -15.69 18.91
CA ALA A 446 17.05 -17.04 18.43
C ALA A 446 15.70 -17.06 17.70
N PHE A 447 14.73 -16.25 18.15
CA PHE A 447 13.45 -16.08 17.47
C PHE A 447 13.63 -15.41 16.11
N ILE A 448 14.38 -14.30 16.04
CA ILE A 448 14.63 -13.59 14.78
C ILE A 448 15.38 -14.51 13.80
N ASP A 449 16.39 -15.24 14.26
CA ASP A 449 17.12 -16.22 13.45
C ASP A 449 16.19 -17.29 12.88
N PHE A 450 15.29 -17.84 13.69
CA PHE A 450 14.28 -18.80 13.24
C PHE A 450 13.40 -18.20 12.14
N TYR A 451 12.84 -17.01 12.37
CA TYR A 451 11.94 -16.35 11.44
C TYR A 451 12.62 -16.05 10.11
N MET A 452 13.82 -15.48 10.16
CA MET A 452 14.64 -15.17 8.99
C MET A 452 15.03 -16.44 8.22
N ASN A 453 15.35 -17.53 8.92
CA ASN A 453 15.63 -18.83 8.29
C ASN A 453 14.42 -19.44 7.60
N GLU A 454 13.21 -19.31 8.15
CA GLU A 454 11.99 -19.75 7.46
C GLU A 454 11.72 -18.89 6.22
N CYS A 455 11.94 -17.58 6.28
CA CYS A 455 11.85 -16.69 5.11
C CYS A 455 12.85 -17.09 4.01
N ARG A 456 14.11 -17.38 4.36
CA ARG A 456 15.14 -17.87 3.43
C ARG A 456 14.71 -19.14 2.70
N LYS A 457 14.16 -20.13 3.42
CA LYS A 457 13.69 -21.40 2.83
C LYS A 457 12.59 -21.20 1.79
N LEU A 458 11.75 -20.17 1.98
CA LEU A 458 10.62 -19.84 1.12
C LEU A 458 10.99 -18.86 -0.01
N GLY A 459 12.22 -18.31 0.01
CA GLY A 459 12.61 -17.20 -0.84
C GLY A 459 11.76 -15.95 -0.60
N LEU A 460 11.24 -15.77 0.61
CA LEU A 460 10.57 -14.53 1.03
C LEU A 460 11.65 -13.54 1.49
N LYS A 461 11.55 -12.30 1.02
CA LYS A 461 12.36 -11.20 1.57
C LYS A 461 11.67 -10.59 2.79
N VAL A 462 12.44 -9.85 3.59
CA VAL A 462 11.92 -9.23 4.82
C VAL A 462 12.09 -7.72 4.76
N LEU A 463 11.03 -7.00 5.13
CA LEU A 463 11.10 -5.61 5.58
C LEU A 463 11.22 -5.65 7.10
N ILE A 464 12.32 -5.10 7.62
CA ILE A 464 12.52 -4.95 9.05
C ILE A 464 12.01 -3.57 9.44
N ASP A 465 11.01 -3.54 10.30
CA ASP A 465 10.49 -2.31 10.91
C ASP A 465 10.85 -2.34 12.40
N THR A 466 11.65 -1.37 12.83
CA THR A 466 12.19 -1.34 14.19
C THR A 466 12.55 0.08 14.65
N ALA A 467 12.46 0.32 15.96
CA ALA A 467 13.14 1.42 16.65
C ALA A 467 14.36 0.91 17.44
N GLY A 468 15.40 1.73 17.57
CA GLY A 468 16.56 1.39 18.41
C GLY A 468 17.80 2.26 18.16
N SER A 469 18.91 1.83 18.73
CA SER A 469 20.23 2.48 18.59
C SER A 469 20.90 2.21 17.22
N PRO A 470 21.85 3.05 16.77
CA PRO A 470 22.63 2.79 15.55
C PRO A 470 23.32 1.41 15.53
N GLN A 471 23.78 0.93 16.69
CA GLN A 471 24.39 -0.40 16.83
C GLN A 471 23.37 -1.53 16.56
N TRP A 472 22.11 -1.34 16.96
CA TRP A 472 21.03 -2.28 16.66
C TRP A 472 20.76 -2.34 15.15
N PHE A 473 20.68 -1.19 14.49
CA PHE A 473 20.50 -1.10 13.04
C PHE A 473 21.66 -1.75 12.26
N SER A 474 22.91 -1.47 12.63
CA SER A 474 24.10 -2.11 12.04
C SER A 474 24.09 -3.63 12.23
N TYR A 475 23.75 -4.11 13.43
CA TYR A 475 23.65 -5.54 13.72
C TYR A 475 22.59 -6.23 12.84
N LEU A 476 21.37 -5.70 12.79
CA LEU A 476 20.28 -6.28 12.00
C LEU A 476 20.60 -6.28 10.51
N ALA A 477 21.09 -5.14 9.99
CA ALA A 477 21.49 -5.00 8.60
C ALA A 477 22.61 -5.99 8.23
N GLY A 478 23.67 -6.05 9.04
CA GLY A 478 24.82 -6.92 8.79
C GLY A 478 24.50 -8.41 8.88
N ARG A 479 23.76 -8.83 9.92
CA ARG A 479 23.42 -10.25 10.16
C ARG A 479 22.44 -10.81 9.14
N TYR A 480 21.50 -9.99 8.66
CA TYR A 480 20.39 -10.45 7.81
C TYR A 480 20.42 -9.89 6.38
N LYS A 481 21.53 -9.29 5.93
CA LYS A 481 21.69 -8.68 4.59
C LYS A 481 21.28 -9.56 3.40
N ASP A 482 21.29 -10.88 3.55
CA ASP A 482 20.91 -11.82 2.49
C ASP A 482 19.38 -11.94 2.30
N VAL A 483 18.60 -11.68 3.37
CA VAL A 483 17.15 -11.83 3.41
C VAL A 483 16.40 -10.52 3.66
N ALA A 484 16.99 -9.61 4.45
CA ALA A 484 16.49 -8.27 4.67
C ALA A 484 16.64 -7.45 3.39
N LYS A 485 15.51 -7.05 2.82
CA LYS A 485 15.44 -6.25 1.59
C LYS A 485 15.30 -4.77 1.90
N ARG A 486 14.59 -4.44 2.97
CA ARG A 486 14.34 -3.06 3.42
C ARG A 486 14.49 -2.97 4.93
N ILE A 487 14.86 -1.78 5.38
CA ILE A 487 14.77 -1.38 6.78
C ILE A 487 13.96 -0.08 6.85
N GLU A 488 12.90 -0.11 7.65
CA GLU A 488 12.13 1.07 8.04
C GLU A 488 12.65 1.53 9.40
N ILE A 489 13.10 2.78 9.48
CA ILE A 489 13.50 3.40 10.75
C ILE A 489 12.21 3.85 11.43
N GLU A 490 11.69 2.99 12.29
CA GLU A 490 10.51 3.23 13.15
C GLU A 490 9.21 3.53 12.39
N ASN A 491 8.16 2.82 12.77
CA ASN A 491 6.84 2.96 12.17
C ASN A 491 6.22 4.37 12.36
N GLU A 492 5.66 4.95 11.30
CA GLU A 492 4.80 6.17 11.34
C GLU A 492 5.44 7.43 11.95
N ILE A 493 6.77 7.51 12.00
CA ILE A 493 7.48 8.61 12.67
C ILE A 493 7.26 10.00 12.09
N LEU A 494 6.88 10.11 10.81
CA LEU A 494 6.64 11.41 10.18
C LEU A 494 5.20 11.92 10.37
N ILE A 495 4.26 11.08 10.82
CA ILE A 495 2.86 11.48 11.07
C ILE A 495 2.75 12.56 12.17
N PRO A 496 3.37 12.40 13.36
CA PRO A 496 3.31 13.44 14.39
C PRO A 496 4.22 14.65 14.10
N GLY A 497 4.99 14.60 13.02
CA GLY A 497 6.06 15.56 12.69
C GLY A 497 7.43 15.17 13.25
N ILE A 498 8.47 15.89 12.82
CA ILE A 498 9.87 15.68 13.19
C ILE A 498 10.15 16.39 14.52
N LYS A 499 10.74 15.71 15.51
CA LYS A 499 11.05 16.29 16.83
C LYS A 499 12.53 16.69 16.93
N PRO A 500 12.90 17.52 17.92
CA PRO A 500 14.31 17.84 18.17
C PRO A 500 15.13 16.56 18.43
N GLY A 501 16.29 16.43 17.79
CA GLY A 501 17.19 15.27 17.94
C GLY A 501 16.87 14.06 17.06
N ASP A 502 15.67 14.00 16.46
CA ASP A 502 15.30 12.92 15.54
C ASP A 502 16.16 12.91 14.26
N PRO A 503 16.41 14.05 13.57
CA PRO A 503 17.26 14.08 12.38
C PRO A 503 18.65 13.48 12.60
N GLU A 504 19.31 13.81 13.71
CA GLU A 504 20.62 13.30 14.08
C GLU A 504 20.56 11.79 14.35
N ARG A 505 19.56 11.34 15.10
CA ARG A 505 19.34 9.92 15.41
C ARG A 505 19.09 9.11 14.13
N TRP A 506 18.16 9.53 13.29
CA TRP A 506 17.81 8.83 12.05
C TRP A 506 19.01 8.77 11.09
N THR A 507 19.76 9.86 10.97
CA THR A 507 21.00 9.90 10.17
C THR A 507 22.04 8.93 10.69
N ALA A 508 22.23 8.83 12.01
CA ALA A 508 23.16 7.88 12.61
C ALA A 508 22.72 6.42 12.37
N CYS A 509 21.43 6.11 12.53
CA CYS A 509 20.88 4.79 12.25
C CYS A 509 21.02 4.41 10.77
N TYR A 510 20.70 5.32 9.85
CA TYR A 510 20.90 5.13 8.41
C TYR A 510 22.36 4.77 8.11
N ARG A 511 23.31 5.60 8.56
CA ARG A 511 24.75 5.39 8.30
C ARG A 511 25.24 4.05 8.85
N ALA A 512 24.86 3.70 10.08
CA ALA A 512 25.28 2.45 10.71
C ALA A 512 24.76 1.21 9.95
N ALA A 513 23.51 1.25 9.46
CA ALA A 513 22.96 0.17 8.63
C ALA A 513 23.58 0.13 7.23
N LYS A 514 23.81 1.28 6.57
CA LYS A 514 24.49 1.32 5.26
C LYS A 514 25.94 0.83 5.33
N GLU A 515 26.66 1.11 6.42
CA GLU A 515 28.02 0.61 6.63
C GLU A 515 28.03 -0.93 6.70
N ALA A 516 27.06 -1.53 7.41
CA ALA A 516 26.96 -2.98 7.55
C ALA A 516 26.39 -3.68 6.30
N ALA A 517 25.49 -3.02 5.56
CA ALA A 517 24.85 -3.53 4.36
C ALA A 517 24.56 -2.42 3.33
N PRO A 518 25.54 -2.04 2.49
CA PRO A 518 25.43 -0.91 1.56
C PRO A 518 24.28 -1.01 0.54
N THR A 519 23.85 -2.23 0.23
CA THR A 519 22.81 -2.53 -0.77
C THR A 519 21.41 -2.63 -0.18
N THR A 520 21.25 -2.58 1.15
CA THR A 520 19.93 -2.59 1.78
C THR A 520 19.34 -1.19 1.71
N ASP A 521 18.11 -1.07 1.21
CA ASP A 521 17.42 0.22 1.15
C ASP A 521 16.82 0.56 2.52
N ILE A 522 17.02 1.79 2.97
CA ILE A 522 16.55 2.30 4.25
C ILE A 522 15.60 3.46 4.03
N PHE A 523 14.49 3.53 4.77
CA PHE A 523 13.51 4.59 4.61
C PHE A 523 12.79 4.96 5.92
N LEU A 524 12.06 6.08 5.85
CA LEU A 524 11.17 6.60 6.88
C LEU A 524 9.75 6.65 6.31
N THR A 525 8.75 6.66 7.19
CA THR A 525 7.34 6.56 6.78
C THR A 525 6.48 7.70 7.32
N GLY A 526 5.65 8.28 6.43
CA GLY A 526 4.59 9.23 6.76
C GLY A 526 3.19 8.74 6.38
N CYS A 527 2.19 9.61 6.49
CA CYS A 527 0.79 9.33 6.13
C CYS A 527 0.36 10.24 4.98
N GLU A 528 0.68 9.83 3.75
CA GLU A 528 0.42 10.57 2.50
C GLU A 528 0.90 12.05 2.48
N ASN A 529 1.59 12.52 3.53
CA ASN A 529 2.06 13.87 3.74
C ASN A 529 3.49 14.04 3.20
N MET A 530 3.59 14.22 1.89
CA MET A 530 4.88 14.25 1.19
C MET A 530 5.77 15.43 1.59
N GLY A 531 5.21 16.48 2.20
CA GLY A 531 5.94 17.66 2.67
C GLY A 531 7.02 17.36 3.72
N MET A 532 6.82 16.32 4.53
CA MET A 532 7.83 15.88 5.50
C MET A 532 9.14 15.43 4.82
N PHE A 533 9.08 14.84 3.62
CA PHE A 533 10.29 14.42 2.90
C PHE A 533 11.08 15.60 2.33
N ASP A 534 10.42 16.71 1.97
CA ASP A 534 11.11 17.97 1.68
C ASP A 534 11.86 18.48 2.91
N ARG A 535 11.22 18.42 4.08
CA ARG A 535 11.87 18.84 5.32
C ARG A 535 13.05 17.94 5.68
N LEU A 536 12.92 16.61 5.56
CA LEU A 536 14.03 15.67 5.78
C LEU A 536 15.24 16.01 4.90
N THR A 537 14.99 16.30 3.62
CA THR A 537 16.04 16.69 2.66
C THR A 537 16.74 17.98 3.11
N ARG A 538 15.98 18.99 3.54
CA ARG A 538 16.55 20.26 4.06
C ARG A 538 17.32 20.09 5.38
N LEU A 539 16.90 19.15 6.22
CA LEU A 539 17.58 18.81 7.47
C LEU A 539 18.78 17.85 7.26
N GLY A 540 19.03 17.41 6.02
CA GLY A 540 20.14 16.52 5.69
C GLY A 540 19.95 15.08 6.16
N VAL A 541 18.71 14.64 6.39
CA VAL A 541 18.41 13.25 6.76
C VAL A 541 18.40 12.37 5.50
N PRO A 542 19.30 11.39 5.38
CA PRO A 542 19.35 10.51 4.21
C PRO A 542 18.28 9.41 4.27
N TYR A 543 17.78 9.03 3.09
CA TYR A 543 16.89 7.89 2.88
C TYR A 543 17.04 7.38 1.44
N ASP A 544 16.82 6.09 1.21
CA ASP A 544 16.90 5.47 -0.11
C ASP A 544 15.53 5.43 -0.81
N ARG A 545 14.43 5.51 -0.03
CA ARG A 545 13.04 5.39 -0.49
C ARG A 545 12.09 6.27 0.31
N LEU A 546 10.90 6.48 -0.25
CA LEU A 546 9.82 7.22 0.39
C LEU A 546 8.76 6.23 0.91
N GLY A 547 8.67 6.07 2.23
CA GLY A 547 7.62 5.24 2.86
C GLY A 547 6.34 6.03 3.10
N TYR A 548 5.18 5.42 2.82
CA TYR A 548 3.90 5.99 3.20
C TYR A 548 2.87 4.92 3.54
N HIS A 549 1.93 5.28 4.42
CA HIS A 549 0.75 4.50 4.75
C HIS A 549 -0.50 5.14 4.16
N THR A 550 -1.44 4.31 3.73
CA THR A 550 -2.75 4.75 3.24
C THR A 550 -3.86 3.96 3.92
N TYR A 551 -4.68 4.68 4.70
CA TYR A 551 -5.91 4.16 5.29
C TYR A 551 -7.07 5.09 4.95
N ARG A 552 -8.10 4.54 4.31
CA ARG A 552 -9.37 5.24 4.05
C ARG A 552 -10.53 4.50 4.71
N HIS A 553 -11.68 5.15 4.75
CA HIS A 553 -12.83 4.74 5.54
C HIS A 553 -14.12 4.78 4.72
N GLY A 554 -14.89 3.69 4.77
CA GLY A 554 -16.25 3.64 4.21
C GLY A 554 -16.30 3.55 2.68
N ILE A 555 -17.50 3.39 2.13
CA ILE A 555 -17.71 3.28 0.67
C ILE A 555 -17.59 4.66 0.01
N GLY A 556 -17.04 4.69 -1.21
CA GLY A 556 -17.09 5.84 -2.11
C GLY A 556 -15.77 6.60 -2.24
N GLY A 557 -14.80 6.35 -1.36
CA GLY A 557 -13.50 7.00 -1.38
C GLY A 557 -12.49 6.36 -2.33
N GLU A 558 -12.82 5.23 -2.95
CA GLU A 558 -11.89 4.37 -3.70
C GLU A 558 -11.31 5.08 -4.92
N GLU A 559 -12.05 6.03 -5.49
CA GLU A 559 -11.62 6.78 -6.67
C GLU A 559 -10.45 7.71 -6.34
N THR A 560 -10.38 8.25 -5.12
CA THR A 560 -9.29 9.15 -4.67
C THR A 560 -7.94 8.46 -4.49
N LEU A 561 -7.94 7.12 -4.37
CA LEU A 561 -6.71 6.34 -4.20
C LEU A 561 -5.77 6.46 -5.39
N ASN A 562 -6.33 6.58 -6.60
CA ASN A 562 -5.50 6.65 -7.79
C ASN A 562 -4.61 7.90 -7.78
N SER A 563 -5.15 9.05 -7.34
CA SER A 563 -4.43 10.33 -7.27
C SER A 563 -3.45 10.32 -6.12
N ALA A 564 -3.82 9.81 -4.95
CA ALA A 564 -2.88 9.65 -3.83
C ALA A 564 -1.66 8.77 -4.20
N ALA A 565 -1.90 7.67 -4.93
CA ALA A 565 -0.82 6.79 -5.39
C ALA A 565 0.09 7.48 -6.43
N VAL A 566 -0.50 8.20 -7.39
CA VAL A 566 0.26 8.98 -8.39
C VAL A 566 1.05 10.08 -7.70
N ALA A 567 0.48 10.77 -6.71
CA ALA A 567 1.14 11.82 -5.94
C ALA A 567 2.39 11.33 -5.22
N ALA A 568 2.26 10.24 -4.47
CA ALA A 568 3.41 9.62 -3.79
C ALA A 568 4.50 9.21 -4.78
N ALA A 569 4.10 8.68 -5.95
CA ALA A 569 5.03 8.25 -6.98
C ALA A 569 5.74 9.40 -7.71
N GLY A 570 5.03 10.48 -8.04
CA GLY A 570 5.61 11.69 -8.62
C GLY A 570 6.59 12.34 -7.66
N CYS A 571 6.19 12.51 -6.39
CA CYS A 571 7.06 13.05 -5.35
C CYS A 571 8.32 12.20 -5.16
N ALA A 572 8.22 10.88 -5.17
CA ALA A 572 9.38 10.01 -5.09
C ALA A 572 10.29 10.13 -6.34
N ALA A 573 9.69 10.18 -7.53
CA ALA A 573 10.44 10.28 -8.79
C ALA A 573 11.22 11.59 -8.93
N ASP A 574 10.68 12.72 -8.43
CA ASP A 574 11.37 14.01 -8.40
C ASP A 574 12.62 14.03 -7.49
N ARG A 575 12.77 13.01 -6.66
CA ARG A 575 13.89 12.82 -5.72
C ARG A 575 14.80 11.65 -6.11
N ASP A 576 14.63 11.12 -7.33
CA ASP A 576 15.30 9.90 -7.80
C ASP A 576 15.11 8.70 -6.84
N ALA A 577 13.99 8.68 -6.12
CA ALA A 577 13.62 7.65 -5.16
C ALA A 577 12.45 6.79 -5.69
N ALA A 578 12.12 5.73 -4.96
CA ALA A 578 10.93 4.92 -5.22
C ALA A 578 9.99 4.95 -4.01
N PRO A 579 8.67 5.02 -4.23
CA PRO A 579 7.72 4.95 -3.12
C PRO A 579 7.55 3.51 -2.63
N VAL A 580 7.31 3.35 -1.34
CA VAL A 580 6.98 2.08 -0.67
C VAL A 580 5.69 2.30 0.10
N LEU A 581 4.61 1.65 -0.34
CA LEU A 581 3.36 1.63 0.39
C LEU A 581 3.46 0.53 1.46
N SER A 582 4.05 0.89 2.61
CA SER A 582 4.43 -0.04 3.67
C SER A 582 3.25 -0.52 4.52
N GLU A 583 2.09 0.14 4.43
CA GLU A 583 0.79 -0.34 4.90
C GLU A 583 -0.35 0.16 4.02
N PHE A 584 -1.22 -0.76 3.61
CA PHE A 584 -2.44 -0.43 2.89
C PHE A 584 -3.61 -1.32 3.30
N ASN A 585 -4.72 -0.66 3.68
CA ASN A 585 -6.04 -1.30 3.78
C ASN A 585 -7.19 -0.30 3.92
N TRP A 586 -8.41 -0.84 3.97
CA TRP A 586 -9.66 -0.10 3.98
C TRP A 586 -10.50 -0.41 5.21
N LYS A 587 -10.89 0.63 5.92
CA LYS A 587 -11.64 0.54 7.18
C LYS A 587 -13.15 0.67 6.93
N MET A 588 -13.94 0.26 7.93
CA MET A 588 -15.41 0.41 7.96
C MET A 588 -16.20 -0.43 6.93
N LEU A 589 -15.64 -1.52 6.41
CA LEU A 589 -16.38 -2.50 5.60
C LEU A 589 -16.99 -3.63 6.43
N THR A 590 -16.71 -3.65 7.73
CA THR A 590 -17.00 -4.75 8.66
C THR A 590 -18.48 -5.16 8.72
N ARG A 591 -19.40 -4.21 8.51
CA ARG A 591 -20.85 -4.47 8.50
C ARG A 591 -21.35 -5.16 7.25
N LEU A 592 -20.65 -4.99 6.13
CA LEU A 592 -21.07 -5.53 4.86
C LEU A 592 -21.02 -7.06 4.88
N SER A 593 -21.91 -7.70 4.12
CA SER A 593 -21.82 -9.13 3.85
C SER A 593 -20.50 -9.51 3.18
N PRO A 594 -20.03 -10.77 3.30
CA PRO A 594 -18.82 -11.23 2.61
C PRO A 594 -18.85 -10.94 1.09
N GLU A 595 -20.01 -11.07 0.46
CA GLU A 595 -20.17 -10.82 -0.97
C GLU A 595 -20.03 -9.33 -1.31
N ALA A 596 -20.58 -8.43 -0.49
CA ALA A 596 -20.43 -6.99 -0.67
C ALA A 596 -18.99 -6.52 -0.42
N ARG A 597 -18.35 -6.99 0.67
CA ARG A 597 -16.93 -6.68 0.94
C ARG A 597 -16.00 -7.12 -0.18
N THR A 598 -16.27 -8.28 -0.80
CA THR A 598 -15.47 -8.78 -1.92
C THR A 598 -15.52 -7.84 -3.12
N LYS A 599 -16.69 -7.25 -3.42
CA LYS A 599 -16.84 -6.27 -4.50
C LYS A 599 -16.05 -5.00 -4.21
N GLU A 600 -16.18 -4.46 -3.00
CA GLU A 600 -15.43 -3.27 -2.57
C GLU A 600 -13.91 -3.53 -2.62
N TRP A 601 -13.46 -4.69 -2.15
CA TRP A 601 -12.04 -5.04 -2.14
C TRP A 601 -11.41 -5.03 -3.54
N ALA A 602 -12.13 -5.55 -4.53
CA ALA A 602 -11.69 -5.55 -5.93
C ALA A 602 -11.57 -4.12 -6.48
N LEU A 603 -12.48 -3.22 -6.13
CA LEU A 603 -12.45 -1.81 -6.52
C LEU A 603 -11.29 -1.07 -5.85
N ILE A 604 -11.15 -1.21 -4.52
CA ILE A 604 -10.11 -0.56 -3.69
C ILE A 604 -8.71 -0.86 -4.21
N PHE A 605 -8.34 -2.15 -4.28
CA PHE A 605 -7.00 -2.54 -4.72
C PHE A 605 -6.84 -2.33 -6.24
N GLY A 606 -7.92 -2.44 -7.01
CA GLY A 606 -7.92 -2.15 -8.44
C GLY A 606 -7.55 -0.70 -8.75
N ASN A 607 -8.19 0.25 -8.08
CA ASN A 607 -7.95 1.69 -8.25
C ASN A 607 -6.54 2.12 -7.81
N LEU A 608 -5.99 1.47 -6.79
CA LEU A 608 -4.60 1.68 -6.38
C LEU A 608 -3.58 1.17 -7.43
N LEU A 609 -3.83 0.01 -8.04
CA LEU A 609 -2.86 -0.66 -8.92
C LEU A 609 -2.94 -0.19 -10.39
N LYS A 610 -4.14 0.20 -10.86
CA LYS A 610 -4.39 0.60 -12.26
C LYS A 610 -3.48 1.73 -12.77
N PRO A 611 -3.17 2.79 -11.98
CA PRO A 611 -2.29 3.88 -12.41
C PRO A 611 -0.83 3.47 -12.60
N ARG A 612 -0.42 2.25 -12.18
CA ARG A 612 0.98 1.80 -12.20
C ARG A 612 1.92 2.76 -11.45
N ALA A 613 1.49 3.24 -10.28
CA ALA A 613 2.26 4.22 -9.49
C ALA A 613 3.11 3.58 -8.36
N THR A 614 2.63 2.46 -7.80
CA THR A 614 3.23 1.85 -6.60
C THR A 614 4.04 0.59 -6.94
N PRO A 615 5.39 0.62 -6.88
CA PRO A 615 6.23 -0.54 -7.19
C PRO A 615 6.26 -1.58 -6.07
N GLU A 616 5.99 -1.17 -4.83
CA GLU A 616 6.07 -2.00 -3.63
C GLU A 616 4.84 -1.71 -2.77
N LEU A 617 4.02 -2.75 -2.52
CA LEU A 617 2.77 -2.66 -1.77
C LEU A 617 2.72 -3.73 -0.68
N LEU A 618 2.48 -3.30 0.57
CA LEU A 618 2.26 -4.19 1.69
C LEU A 618 0.81 -4.12 2.18
N GLN A 619 0.10 -5.24 2.02
CA GLN A 619 -1.25 -5.37 2.55
C GLN A 619 -1.21 -5.41 4.08
N PHE A 620 -2.10 -4.66 4.74
CA PHE A 620 -2.13 -4.55 6.20
C PHE A 620 -3.52 -4.83 6.79
N GLN A 621 -3.83 -5.83 7.56
CA GLN A 621 -2.99 -6.86 8.12
C GLN A 621 -3.37 -8.20 7.50
N TRP A 622 -2.42 -9.13 7.52
CA TRP A 622 -2.61 -10.44 6.90
C TRP A 622 -3.80 -11.25 7.46
N GLN A 623 -3.94 -11.37 8.80
CA GLN A 623 -4.86 -12.32 9.45
C GLN A 623 -5.71 -11.72 10.59
N GLU A 624 -6.91 -12.26 10.77
CA GLU A 624 -7.75 -12.05 11.96
C GLU A 624 -7.04 -12.52 13.23
N THR A 625 -7.30 -11.83 14.34
CA THR A 625 -6.63 -12.07 15.61
C THR A 625 -7.53 -11.71 16.79
N MET A 626 -7.19 -12.22 18.00
CA MET A 626 -7.83 -11.90 19.27
C MET A 626 -7.08 -10.84 20.10
N SER A 627 -6.09 -10.15 19.52
CA SER A 627 -5.14 -9.33 20.27
C SER A 627 -5.60 -7.92 20.63
N VAL A 628 -6.48 -7.32 19.84
CA VAL A 628 -6.97 -5.98 20.19
C VAL A 628 -8.23 -6.10 21.03
N ASN A 629 -8.25 -5.42 22.19
CA ASN A 629 -9.38 -5.50 23.11
C ASN A 629 -10.64 -4.86 22.47
N PRO A 630 -11.79 -5.57 22.50
CA PRO A 630 -13.05 -5.11 21.91
C PRO A 630 -13.54 -3.74 22.42
N ARG A 631 -13.37 -3.47 23.72
CA ARG A 631 -13.86 -2.27 24.38
C ARG A 631 -12.96 -1.05 24.17
N THR A 632 -11.65 -1.26 24.19
CA THR A 632 -10.69 -0.14 24.20
C THR A 632 -10.16 0.22 22.82
N SER A 633 -10.16 -0.70 21.84
CA SER A 633 -9.45 -0.43 20.57
C SER A 633 -10.02 -1.10 19.32
N ARG A 634 -10.98 -2.03 19.42
CA ARG A 634 -11.72 -2.49 18.23
C ARG A 634 -12.90 -1.59 17.94
N GLN A 635 -12.67 -0.53 17.17
CA GLN A 635 -13.67 0.50 16.91
C GLN A 635 -14.66 0.13 15.78
N GLY A 636 -14.86 -1.16 15.45
CA GLY A 636 -15.72 -1.58 14.34
C GLY A 636 -15.24 -1.12 12.96
N VAL A 637 -14.04 -0.54 12.91
CA VAL A 637 -13.31 -0.08 11.73
C VAL A 637 -12.37 -1.16 11.18
N ARG A 638 -12.22 -2.28 11.89
CA ARG A 638 -11.29 -3.40 11.67
C ARG A 638 -12.06 -4.67 11.29
N HIS A 639 -11.38 -5.71 10.77
CA HIS A 639 -11.87 -6.94 10.08
C HIS A 639 -11.62 -6.97 8.56
N TYR A 640 -10.72 -6.11 8.09
CA TYR A 640 -10.23 -6.06 6.72
C TYR A 640 -9.15 -7.11 6.41
N GLU A 641 -8.79 -7.96 7.37
CA GLU A 641 -7.76 -8.98 7.17
C GLU A 641 -8.25 -10.03 6.19
N THR A 642 -7.39 -10.51 5.29
CA THR A 642 -7.81 -11.43 4.23
C THR A 642 -7.93 -12.89 4.69
N ILE A 643 -7.44 -13.19 5.89
CA ILE A 643 -7.37 -14.54 6.45
C ILE A 643 -8.14 -14.60 7.77
N TYR A 644 -8.97 -15.62 7.97
CA TYR A 644 -9.67 -15.87 9.24
C TYR A 644 -8.71 -16.35 10.33
N LEU A 645 -9.18 -16.40 11.59
CA LEU A 645 -8.35 -16.81 12.73
C LEU A 645 -7.80 -18.24 12.56
N ASP A 646 -8.61 -19.15 12.00
CA ASP A 646 -8.21 -20.54 11.73
C ASP A 646 -7.37 -20.69 10.45
N ARG A 647 -6.92 -19.56 9.90
CA ARG A 647 -6.09 -19.42 8.70
C ARG A 647 -6.78 -19.72 7.39
N ARG A 648 -8.10 -19.96 7.32
CA ARG A 648 -8.80 -20.05 6.04
C ARG A 648 -8.83 -18.72 5.29
N PRO A 649 -8.86 -18.74 3.95
CA PRO A 649 -8.99 -17.52 3.18
C PRO A 649 -10.41 -16.98 3.33
N LYS A 650 -10.52 -15.67 3.60
CA LYS A 650 -11.78 -14.98 3.35
C LYS A 650 -12.00 -14.82 1.83
N PRO A 651 -13.24 -14.64 1.34
CA PRO A 651 -13.51 -14.40 -0.07
C PRO A 651 -12.61 -13.32 -0.72
N GLU A 652 -12.34 -12.24 0.01
CA GLU A 652 -11.51 -11.10 -0.39
C GLU A 652 -10.06 -11.52 -0.71
N ALA A 653 -9.53 -12.57 -0.07
CA ALA A 653 -8.19 -13.10 -0.34
C ALA A 653 -8.03 -13.58 -1.79
N PHE A 654 -9.08 -14.18 -2.36
CA PHE A 654 -9.04 -14.70 -3.73
C PHE A 654 -8.98 -13.56 -4.76
N GLU A 655 -9.67 -12.44 -4.52
CA GLU A 655 -9.54 -11.25 -5.36
C GLU A 655 -8.14 -10.64 -5.26
N LEU A 656 -7.58 -10.56 -4.05
CA LEU A 656 -6.20 -10.11 -3.86
C LEU A 656 -5.20 -11.01 -4.61
N MET A 657 -5.35 -12.34 -4.54
CA MET A 657 -4.49 -13.28 -5.27
C MET A 657 -4.59 -13.11 -6.80
N LYS A 658 -5.78 -12.80 -7.34
CA LYS A 658 -5.94 -12.47 -8.77
C LYS A 658 -5.19 -11.19 -9.14
N LEU A 659 -5.29 -10.15 -8.31
CA LEU A 659 -4.59 -8.88 -8.50
C LEU A 659 -3.07 -9.06 -8.40
N ILE A 660 -2.56 -9.78 -7.39
CA ILE A 660 -1.14 -10.14 -7.26
C ILE A 660 -0.67 -10.80 -8.56
N ARG A 661 -1.37 -11.84 -9.02
CA ARG A 661 -0.99 -12.55 -10.25
C ARG A 661 -1.00 -11.63 -11.49
N ARG A 662 -1.93 -10.68 -11.60
CA ARG A 662 -2.03 -9.73 -12.72
C ARG A 662 -0.88 -8.73 -12.73
N TYR A 663 -0.52 -8.19 -11.57
CA TYR A 663 0.41 -7.06 -11.46
C TYR A 663 1.86 -7.46 -11.09
N SER A 664 2.10 -8.69 -10.61
CA SER A 664 3.45 -9.21 -10.39
C SER A 664 4.22 -9.45 -11.70
N ARG A 665 5.55 -9.58 -11.59
CA ARG A 665 6.45 -9.92 -12.70
C ARG A 665 5.97 -11.12 -13.49
N THR A 666 6.15 -11.11 -14.81
CA THR A 666 5.74 -12.20 -15.70
C THR A 666 6.40 -13.53 -15.40
N ASP A 667 7.59 -13.52 -14.82
CA ASP A 667 8.38 -14.69 -14.40
C ASP A 667 8.26 -14.99 -12.88
N ALA A 668 7.31 -14.37 -12.19
CA ALA A 668 7.04 -14.68 -10.79
C ALA A 668 6.54 -16.14 -10.65
N PRO A 669 6.97 -16.90 -9.62
CA PRO A 669 6.57 -18.30 -9.44
C PRO A 669 5.05 -18.54 -9.44
N ILE A 670 4.28 -17.59 -8.89
CA ILE A 670 2.81 -17.63 -8.84
C ILE A 670 2.15 -17.55 -10.23
N ARG A 671 2.87 -17.01 -11.23
CA ARG A 671 2.42 -16.95 -12.63
C ARG A 671 2.89 -18.15 -13.44
N GLU A 672 4.12 -18.63 -13.20
CA GLU A 672 4.76 -19.71 -13.97
C GLU A 672 4.12 -21.08 -13.73
N LEU A 673 3.85 -21.44 -12.47
CA LEU A 673 3.29 -22.74 -12.06
C LEU A 673 2.13 -22.58 -11.06
N PRO A 674 0.96 -22.07 -11.47
CA PRO A 674 -0.22 -22.05 -10.61
C PRO A 674 -0.61 -23.48 -10.17
N ILE A 675 -0.92 -23.62 -8.88
CA ILE A 675 -1.32 -24.88 -8.26
C ILE A 675 -2.74 -24.74 -7.75
N THR A 676 -3.63 -25.64 -8.15
CA THR A 676 -5.02 -25.69 -7.68
C THR A 676 -5.22 -26.94 -6.85
N ILE A 677 -5.85 -26.81 -5.69
CA ILE A 677 -6.11 -27.89 -4.74
C ILE A 677 -7.62 -27.93 -4.48
N LYS A 678 -8.19 -29.14 -4.42
CA LYS A 678 -9.60 -29.30 -4.04
C LYS A 678 -9.77 -29.25 -2.52
N GLU A 679 -10.88 -28.69 -2.07
CA GLU A 679 -11.27 -28.75 -0.66
C GLU A 679 -11.37 -30.20 -0.17
N THR A 680 -11.09 -30.43 1.10
CA THR A 680 -11.00 -31.77 1.68
C THR A 680 -11.40 -31.75 3.15
N ILE A 681 -11.91 -32.89 3.63
CA ILE A 681 -12.33 -33.10 5.02
C ILE A 681 -11.64 -34.39 5.50
N PHE A 682 -11.31 -34.45 6.79
CA PHE A 682 -10.79 -35.67 7.39
C PHE A 682 -11.91 -36.70 7.61
N ALA A 683 -11.62 -37.95 7.29
CA ALA A 683 -12.38 -39.12 7.72
C ALA A 683 -11.47 -39.98 8.60
N SER A 684 -11.85 -40.14 9.87
CA SER A 684 -11.08 -40.93 10.85
C SER A 684 -9.59 -40.56 10.91
N GLY A 685 -9.30 -39.24 10.94
CA GLY A 685 -7.93 -38.72 11.02
C GLY A 685 -7.12 -38.79 9.72
N LYS A 686 -7.72 -39.21 8.60
CA LYS A 686 -7.07 -39.26 7.28
C LYS A 686 -7.82 -38.41 6.26
N ALA A 687 -7.09 -37.74 5.38
CA ALA A 687 -7.63 -36.92 4.31
C ALA A 687 -6.81 -37.13 3.03
N ARG A 688 -7.46 -37.01 1.87
CA ARG A 688 -6.78 -37.06 0.58
C ARG A 688 -7.29 -35.94 -0.32
N ALA A 689 -6.42 -34.99 -0.67
CA ALA A 689 -6.76 -33.86 -1.53
C ALA A 689 -6.13 -34.03 -2.91
N ALA A 690 -6.94 -33.83 -3.96
CA ALA A 690 -6.44 -33.78 -5.33
C ALA A 690 -5.87 -32.40 -5.65
N PHE A 691 -4.78 -32.36 -6.43
CA PHE A 691 -4.20 -31.10 -6.90
C PHE A 691 -3.79 -31.17 -8.38
N THR A 692 -3.65 -30.00 -8.99
CA THR A 692 -3.13 -29.83 -10.34
C THR A 692 -2.07 -28.73 -10.36
N VAL A 693 -0.99 -28.93 -11.13
CA VAL A 693 0.05 -27.94 -11.40
C VAL A 693 0.06 -27.67 -12.88
N LYS A 694 -0.18 -26.42 -13.29
CA LYS A 694 -0.22 -26.03 -14.71
C LYS A 694 1.04 -25.26 -15.10
N ASN A 695 1.67 -25.63 -16.22
CA ASN A 695 2.82 -24.90 -16.76
C ASN A 695 2.35 -23.73 -17.63
N MET A 696 2.56 -22.51 -17.17
CA MET A 696 2.23 -21.27 -17.88
C MET A 696 3.45 -20.63 -18.57
N THR A 697 4.62 -21.25 -18.50
CA THR A 697 5.81 -20.79 -19.20
C THR A 697 5.76 -21.17 -20.68
N SER A 698 6.65 -20.58 -21.49
CA SER A 698 6.76 -20.87 -22.92
C SER A 698 7.54 -22.15 -23.25
N LYS A 699 8.12 -22.83 -22.25
CA LYS A 699 8.97 -24.01 -22.43
C LYS A 699 8.54 -25.17 -21.51
N PRO A 700 8.87 -26.43 -21.83
CA PRO A 700 8.65 -27.52 -20.89
C PRO A 700 9.39 -27.25 -19.57
N VAL A 701 8.75 -27.56 -18.44
CA VAL A 701 9.34 -27.41 -17.10
C VAL A 701 9.36 -28.76 -16.42
N THR A 702 10.51 -29.13 -15.87
CA THR A 702 10.66 -30.30 -15.00
C THR A 702 10.49 -29.86 -13.56
N VAL A 703 9.44 -30.37 -12.91
CA VAL A 703 9.07 -30.02 -11.54
C VAL A 703 9.31 -31.20 -10.59
N LYS A 704 9.87 -30.93 -9.42
CA LYS A 704 9.89 -31.87 -8.30
C LYS A 704 8.76 -31.54 -7.35
N LEU A 705 7.85 -32.49 -7.12
CA LEU A 705 6.68 -32.30 -6.28
C LEU A 705 6.95 -32.81 -4.86
N GLY A 706 6.60 -31.99 -3.87
CA GLY A 706 6.64 -32.32 -2.44
C GLY A 706 5.42 -31.78 -1.72
N ALA A 707 5.23 -32.20 -0.47
CA ALA A 707 4.22 -31.64 0.41
C ALA A 707 4.82 -31.25 1.78
N GLU A 708 4.30 -30.18 2.36
CA GLU A 708 4.62 -29.70 3.69
C GLU A 708 3.33 -29.53 4.50
N CYS A 709 3.35 -29.91 5.78
CA CYS A 709 2.32 -29.55 6.76
C CYS A 709 2.97 -29.47 8.15
N PHE A 710 2.27 -28.86 9.11
CA PHE A 710 2.81 -28.56 10.43
C PHE A 710 1.81 -28.93 11.55
N ALA A 711 2.20 -28.64 12.79
CA ALA A 711 1.45 -28.98 14.01
C ALA A 711 1.20 -30.49 14.13
N ASP A 712 -0.06 -30.90 14.23
CA ASP A 712 -0.47 -32.29 14.45
C ASP A 712 -0.80 -33.06 13.17
N ALA A 713 -0.32 -32.59 12.02
CA ALA A 713 -0.50 -33.26 10.74
C ALA A 713 0.83 -33.73 10.12
N VAL A 714 0.77 -34.82 9.36
CA VAL A 714 1.83 -35.30 8.46
C VAL A 714 1.24 -35.46 7.06
N CYS A 715 1.98 -35.09 6.02
CA CYS A 715 1.50 -35.19 4.65
C CYS A 715 2.55 -35.72 3.67
N LYS A 716 2.09 -36.30 2.56
CA LYS A 716 2.93 -36.79 1.46
C LYS A 716 2.21 -36.70 0.11
N VAL A 717 2.95 -36.40 -0.95
CA VAL A 717 2.44 -36.38 -2.34
C VAL A 717 2.41 -37.79 -2.93
N ILE A 718 1.39 -38.08 -3.74
CA ILE A 718 1.18 -39.37 -4.43
C ILE A 718 0.82 -39.17 -5.91
N PRO A 719 1.52 -39.86 -6.85
CA PRO A 719 2.82 -40.50 -6.62
C PRO A 719 3.89 -39.41 -6.38
N PRO A 720 4.89 -39.66 -5.51
CA PRO A 720 6.02 -38.76 -5.35
C PRO A 720 6.85 -38.75 -6.63
N GLY A 721 7.54 -37.64 -6.90
CA GLY A 721 8.59 -37.64 -7.92
C GLY A 721 8.69 -36.38 -8.76
N ILE A 722 9.48 -36.54 -9.82
CA ILE A 722 9.80 -35.51 -10.81
C ILE A 722 8.87 -35.68 -12.00
N ARG A 723 8.27 -34.59 -12.49
CA ARG A 723 7.40 -34.59 -13.67
C ARG A 723 7.84 -33.54 -14.66
N SER A 724 7.88 -33.88 -15.94
CA SER A 724 8.00 -32.89 -17.01
C SER A 724 6.61 -32.45 -17.47
N ILE A 725 6.36 -31.14 -17.50
CA ILE A 725 5.08 -30.54 -17.88
C ILE A 725 5.32 -29.67 -19.12
N LYS A 726 4.66 -29.98 -20.24
CA LYS A 726 4.72 -29.17 -21.47
C LYS A 726 4.06 -27.78 -21.27
N PRO A 727 4.42 -26.76 -22.07
CA PRO A 727 3.74 -25.46 -22.05
C PRO A 727 2.22 -25.62 -22.17
N GLY A 728 1.47 -24.91 -21.32
CA GLY A 728 0.01 -24.94 -21.28
C GLY A 728 -0.62 -26.20 -20.66
N ALA A 729 0.15 -27.28 -20.47
CA ALA A 729 -0.34 -28.54 -19.91
C ALA A 729 -0.37 -28.53 -18.38
N SER A 730 -1.11 -29.47 -17.80
CA SER A 730 -1.21 -29.69 -16.35
C SER A 730 -0.72 -31.08 -15.95
N ALA A 731 -0.11 -31.18 -14.78
CA ALA A 731 0.12 -32.44 -14.09
C ALA A 731 -0.81 -32.56 -12.88
N SER A 732 -1.44 -33.72 -12.72
CA SER A 732 -2.33 -34.02 -11.60
C SER A 732 -1.66 -34.93 -10.58
N GLY A 733 -2.02 -34.77 -9.31
CA GLY A 733 -1.57 -35.61 -8.21
C GLY A 733 -2.55 -35.58 -7.04
N ALA A 734 -2.20 -36.29 -5.98
CA ALA A 734 -2.91 -36.22 -4.70
C ALA A 734 -1.93 -36.01 -3.56
N VAL A 735 -2.41 -35.45 -2.45
CA VAL A 735 -1.70 -35.41 -1.18
C VAL A 735 -2.51 -36.18 -0.15
N GLU A 736 -1.86 -37.10 0.55
CA GLU A 736 -2.42 -37.76 1.73
C GLU A 736 -2.00 -36.99 2.97
N ILE A 737 -2.96 -36.70 3.85
CA ILE A 737 -2.73 -36.01 5.12
C ILE A 737 -3.25 -36.94 6.22
N THR A 738 -2.46 -37.09 7.28
CA THR A 738 -2.80 -37.89 8.46
C THR A 738 -2.60 -37.05 9.71
N LEU A 739 -3.60 -37.05 10.58
CA LEU A 739 -3.53 -36.42 11.89
C LEU A 739 -2.81 -37.34 12.89
N LYS A 740 -2.05 -36.74 13.80
CA LYS A 740 -1.52 -37.43 14.97
C LYS A 740 -2.66 -37.81 15.91
N PRO A 741 -2.53 -38.89 16.71
CA PRO A 741 -3.48 -39.21 17.76
C PRO A 741 -3.71 -38.01 18.70
N GLY A 742 -4.97 -37.75 19.05
CA GLY A 742 -5.34 -36.63 19.93
C GLY A 742 -5.42 -35.25 19.26
N ALA A 743 -5.23 -35.16 17.94
CA ALA A 743 -5.44 -33.93 17.20
C ALA A 743 -6.84 -33.34 17.45
N MET A 744 -6.89 -32.06 17.82
CA MET A 744 -8.13 -31.35 18.12
C MET A 744 -9.01 -31.18 16.86
N PRO A 745 -10.33 -31.03 17.03
CA PRO A 745 -11.18 -30.49 15.97
C PRO A 745 -10.68 -29.13 15.50
N GLY A 746 -10.83 -28.82 14.22
CA GLY A 746 -10.30 -27.59 13.62
C GLY A 746 -9.81 -27.77 12.19
N VAL A 747 -9.13 -26.76 11.66
CA VAL A 747 -8.61 -26.75 10.28
C VAL A 747 -7.10 -27.03 10.28
N TYR A 748 -6.65 -27.95 9.43
CA TYR A 748 -5.23 -28.26 9.23
C TYR A 748 -4.78 -27.89 7.83
N HIS A 749 -3.61 -27.26 7.73
CA HIS A 749 -3.08 -26.71 6.48
C HIS A 749 -2.00 -27.62 5.91
N PHE A 750 -1.98 -27.73 4.59
CA PHE A 750 -0.95 -28.44 3.86
C PHE A 750 -0.58 -27.65 2.60
N PHE A 751 0.63 -27.87 2.12
CA PHE A 751 1.19 -27.12 1.01
C PHE A 751 1.78 -28.07 -0.01
N ILE A 752 1.49 -27.83 -1.28
CA ILE A 752 2.14 -28.52 -2.39
C ILE A 752 3.29 -27.65 -2.86
N LYS A 753 4.51 -28.17 -2.79
CA LYS A 753 5.71 -27.50 -3.27
C LYS A 753 6.07 -28.05 -4.65
N ALA A 754 6.15 -27.18 -5.65
CA ALA A 754 6.66 -27.49 -6.98
C ALA A 754 8.00 -26.78 -7.19
N GLU A 755 9.11 -27.51 -7.09
CA GLU A 755 10.46 -26.97 -7.29
C GLU A 755 10.88 -27.10 -8.75
N HIS A 756 11.40 -26.02 -9.36
CA HIS A 756 11.95 -26.02 -10.72
C HIS A 756 12.99 -24.91 -10.88
N SER A 757 14.08 -25.15 -11.60
CA SER A 757 15.08 -24.12 -11.96
C SER A 757 15.53 -23.22 -10.80
N GLY A 758 15.69 -23.77 -9.59
CA GLY A 758 16.04 -23.01 -8.38
C GLY A 758 14.92 -22.14 -7.78
N LYS A 759 13.72 -22.16 -8.36
CA LYS A 759 12.49 -21.54 -7.86
C LYS A 759 11.56 -22.59 -7.22
N ALA A 760 10.64 -22.13 -6.38
CA ALA A 760 9.56 -22.94 -5.84
C ALA A 760 8.23 -22.21 -5.91
N SER A 761 7.22 -22.86 -6.49
CA SER A 761 5.82 -22.46 -6.41
C SER A 761 5.13 -23.25 -5.32
N TYR A 762 4.26 -22.58 -4.57
CA TYR A 762 3.52 -23.17 -3.46
C TYR A 762 2.02 -23.11 -3.75
N GLY A 763 1.36 -24.26 -3.61
CA GLY A 763 -0.09 -24.38 -3.56
C GLY A 763 -0.51 -24.56 -2.12
N TRP A 764 -1.58 -23.87 -1.71
CA TRP A 764 -2.11 -23.96 -0.36
C TRP A 764 -3.46 -24.67 -0.35
N GLY A 765 -3.56 -25.71 0.49
CA GLY A 765 -4.80 -26.40 0.79
C GLY A 765 -5.02 -26.50 2.29
N TYR A 766 -6.26 -26.80 2.67
CA TYR A 766 -6.65 -27.07 4.04
C TYR A 766 -7.62 -28.24 4.10
N ALA A 767 -7.63 -28.94 5.24
CA ALA A 767 -8.55 -30.03 5.53
C ALA A 767 -9.20 -29.83 6.90
N SER A 768 -10.53 -29.94 6.95
CA SER A 768 -11.30 -29.77 8.18
C SER A 768 -11.41 -31.08 8.96
N ASN A 769 -11.00 -31.08 10.22
CA ASN A 769 -11.29 -32.12 11.20
C ASN A 769 -12.54 -31.71 11.96
N ILE A 770 -13.71 -32.05 11.40
CA ILE A 770 -14.99 -31.55 11.88
C ILE A 770 -15.41 -32.32 13.14
N ALA A 771 -15.79 -31.58 14.17
CA ALA A 771 -16.51 -32.12 15.32
C ALA A 771 -17.55 -31.12 15.82
N ASP A 772 -18.48 -31.63 16.63
CA ASP A 772 -19.38 -30.78 17.38
C ASP A 772 -18.59 -30.10 18.51
N PRO A 773 -18.85 -28.82 18.78
CA PRO A 773 -18.08 -28.10 19.76
C PRO A 773 -18.41 -28.63 21.16
N ARG A 774 -17.38 -28.79 21.99
CA ARG A 774 -17.53 -29.21 23.39
C ARG A 774 -17.66 -27.98 24.27
N PHE A 775 -18.81 -27.79 24.91
CA PHE A 775 -19.03 -26.67 25.82
C PHE A 775 -18.58 -27.04 27.23
N ASP A 776 -17.70 -26.26 27.85
CA ASP A 776 -17.37 -26.47 29.28
C ASP A 776 -18.62 -26.14 30.11
N PRO A 777 -19.18 -27.01 30.96
CA PRO A 777 -20.41 -26.71 31.71
C PRO A 777 -20.27 -25.56 32.72
N ASN A 778 -19.05 -25.21 33.13
CA ASN A 778 -18.82 -24.20 34.16
C ASN A 778 -18.74 -22.80 33.54
N PRO A 779 -19.64 -21.86 33.90
CA PRO A 779 -19.50 -20.47 33.50
C PRO A 779 -18.20 -19.87 34.06
N VAL A 780 -17.57 -18.99 33.28
CA VAL A 780 -16.29 -18.34 33.63
C VAL A 780 -16.54 -17.01 34.34
N ILE A 781 -17.65 -16.33 34.03
CA ILE A 781 -18.09 -15.08 34.66
C ILE A 781 -19.55 -15.17 35.14
N SER A 782 -19.86 -16.20 35.94
CA SER A 782 -21.21 -16.55 36.42
C SER A 782 -22.01 -15.41 37.07
N ASP A 783 -21.34 -14.43 37.68
CA ASP A 783 -22.02 -13.33 38.35
C ASP A 783 -22.66 -12.34 37.38
N LEU A 784 -22.17 -12.32 36.12
CA LEU A 784 -22.55 -11.37 35.07
C LEU A 784 -23.40 -11.99 33.97
N VAL A 785 -23.57 -13.32 33.97
CA VAL A 785 -24.25 -14.06 32.90
C VAL A 785 -25.25 -15.04 33.48
N GLU A 786 -26.38 -15.21 32.80
CA GLU A 786 -27.41 -16.17 33.15
C GLU A 786 -27.81 -17.07 31.99
N TYR A 787 -28.33 -18.25 32.37
CA TYR A 787 -28.78 -19.29 31.46
C TYR A 787 -30.20 -19.71 31.87
N PRO A 788 -31.25 -19.05 31.36
CA PRO A 788 -32.62 -19.29 31.81
C PRO A 788 -33.10 -20.75 31.64
N GLN A 789 -32.52 -21.47 30.67
CA GLN A 789 -32.83 -22.87 30.37
C GLN A 789 -31.81 -23.87 30.99
N GLY A 790 -30.84 -23.37 31.76
CA GLY A 790 -29.72 -24.15 32.29
C GLY A 790 -28.44 -24.03 31.46
N ILE A 791 -27.31 -24.36 32.09
CA ILE A 791 -25.94 -24.18 31.56
C ILE A 791 -25.53 -25.16 30.45
N TRP A 792 -26.36 -26.16 30.15
CA TRP A 792 -26.08 -27.23 29.18
C TRP A 792 -26.58 -26.85 27.78
N LEU A 793 -25.67 -26.36 26.93
CA LEU A 793 -25.98 -25.95 25.55
C LEU A 793 -25.42 -26.88 24.47
N ASP A 794 -24.81 -28.01 24.83
CA ASP A 794 -24.17 -28.92 23.87
C ASP A 794 -25.11 -29.39 22.74
N ASN A 795 -26.42 -29.46 23.03
CA ASN A 795 -27.47 -29.85 22.09
C ASN A 795 -28.38 -28.68 21.67
N ALA A 796 -28.00 -27.43 21.96
CA ALA A 796 -28.83 -26.26 21.64
C ALA A 796 -29.01 -26.05 20.14
N LEU A 797 -28.07 -26.55 19.32
CA LEU A 797 -28.09 -26.43 17.87
C LEU A 797 -27.74 -27.79 17.23
N ASP A 798 -28.38 -28.10 16.10
CA ASP A 798 -28.03 -29.25 15.28
C ASP A 798 -26.82 -28.89 14.40
N TRP A 799 -25.61 -29.19 14.87
CA TRP A 799 -24.36 -28.83 14.21
C TRP A 799 -24.15 -29.48 12.84
N SER A 800 -25.01 -30.43 12.42
CA SER A 800 -25.02 -30.93 11.04
C SER A 800 -25.54 -29.90 10.03
N ARG A 801 -26.32 -28.91 10.50
CA ARG A 801 -26.90 -27.84 9.67
C ARG A 801 -25.92 -26.70 9.44
N PRO A 802 -26.06 -25.94 8.33
CA PRO A 802 -25.33 -24.70 8.15
C PRO A 802 -25.61 -23.71 9.29
N THR A 803 -24.56 -23.10 9.84
CA THR A 803 -24.66 -22.17 10.97
C THR A 803 -24.25 -20.75 10.56
N CYS A 804 -25.06 -19.76 10.94
CA CYS A 804 -24.80 -18.35 10.75
C CYS A 804 -24.72 -17.64 12.10
N VAL A 805 -23.63 -16.91 12.35
CA VAL A 805 -23.52 -15.94 13.43
C VAL A 805 -23.98 -14.59 12.89
N ALA A 806 -24.91 -13.92 13.55
CA ALA A 806 -25.47 -12.67 13.04
C ALA A 806 -25.65 -11.60 14.12
N PHE A 807 -25.33 -10.36 13.75
CA PHE A 807 -25.56 -9.16 14.55
C PHE A 807 -26.64 -8.29 13.89
N GLY A 808 -27.30 -7.44 14.66
CA GLY A 808 -28.34 -6.56 14.14
C GLY A 808 -27.81 -5.47 13.19
N PRO A 809 -28.61 -4.91 12.26
CA PRO A 809 -28.13 -3.93 11.28
C PRO A 809 -27.56 -2.66 11.95
N ASP A 810 -28.21 -2.24 13.03
CA ASP A 810 -27.85 -1.06 13.84
C ASP A 810 -27.06 -1.43 15.11
N ALA A 811 -26.48 -2.63 15.15
CA ALA A 811 -25.69 -3.09 16.30
C ALA A 811 -24.57 -2.10 16.65
N PRO A 812 -24.44 -1.64 17.90
CA PRO A 812 -23.25 -0.95 18.38
C PRO A 812 -21.96 -1.73 18.08
N ILE A 813 -20.84 -1.01 17.98
CA ILE A 813 -19.52 -1.58 17.64
C ILE A 813 -19.21 -2.83 18.48
N VAL A 814 -19.40 -2.74 19.81
CA VAL A 814 -19.10 -3.84 20.73
C VAL A 814 -19.86 -5.12 20.38
N GLU A 815 -21.15 -5.03 20.04
CA GLU A 815 -21.97 -6.19 19.68
C GLU A 815 -21.53 -6.82 18.35
N MET A 816 -21.15 -5.99 17.38
CA MET A 816 -20.59 -6.46 16.11
C MET A 816 -19.24 -7.17 16.31
N GLU A 817 -18.34 -6.60 17.13
CA GLU A 817 -17.05 -7.21 17.47
C GLU A 817 -17.24 -8.57 18.19
N MET A 818 -18.24 -8.68 19.06
CA MET A 818 -18.60 -9.96 19.69
C MET A 818 -19.03 -11.01 18.67
N ALA A 819 -19.77 -10.64 17.62
CA ALA A 819 -20.13 -11.56 16.55
C ALA A 819 -18.92 -12.09 15.78
N TYR A 820 -17.92 -11.24 15.50
CA TYR A 820 -16.66 -11.69 14.92
C TYR A 820 -15.88 -12.62 15.85
N ILE A 821 -15.84 -12.35 17.16
CA ILE A 821 -15.11 -13.19 18.11
C ILE A 821 -15.80 -14.55 18.27
N VAL A 822 -17.13 -14.57 18.43
CA VAL A 822 -17.92 -15.81 18.51
C VAL A 822 -17.75 -16.64 17.24
N PHE A 823 -17.87 -16.01 16.07
CA PHE A 823 -17.66 -16.65 14.77
C PHE A 823 -16.28 -17.31 14.67
N ASN A 824 -15.21 -16.55 14.90
CA ASN A 824 -13.84 -17.04 14.78
C ASN A 824 -13.55 -18.17 15.79
N THR A 825 -14.09 -18.05 17.01
CA THR A 825 -13.94 -19.06 18.07
C THR A 825 -14.59 -20.38 17.69
N LEU A 826 -15.87 -20.35 17.31
CA LEU A 826 -16.60 -21.56 16.91
C LEU A 826 -15.98 -22.20 15.68
N GLN A 827 -15.52 -21.37 14.75
CA GLN A 827 -14.86 -21.84 13.55
C GLN A 827 -13.56 -22.61 13.88
N SER A 828 -12.73 -22.07 14.76
CA SER A 828 -11.50 -22.72 15.23
C SER A 828 -11.78 -23.98 16.07
N ALA A 829 -12.83 -23.97 16.90
CA ALA A 829 -13.17 -25.07 17.80
C ALA A 829 -13.88 -26.26 17.11
N THR A 830 -14.51 -26.04 15.95
CA THR A 830 -15.27 -27.09 15.26
C THR A 830 -14.64 -27.54 13.95
N GLY A 831 -13.80 -26.71 13.33
CA GLY A 831 -13.32 -26.91 11.96
C GLY A 831 -14.39 -26.73 10.88
N ARG A 832 -15.63 -26.34 11.25
CA ARG A 832 -16.75 -26.13 10.33
C ARG A 832 -16.64 -24.79 9.61
N THR A 833 -17.15 -24.71 8.39
CA THR A 833 -17.40 -23.42 7.73
C THR A 833 -18.67 -22.81 8.30
N LEU A 834 -18.55 -21.58 8.76
CA LEU A 834 -19.66 -20.80 9.32
C LEU A 834 -19.90 -19.57 8.43
N ARG A 835 -21.06 -18.92 8.56
CA ARG A 835 -21.33 -17.60 7.99
C ARG A 835 -21.35 -16.54 9.10
N LEU A 836 -20.89 -15.33 8.77
CA LEU A 836 -21.03 -14.13 9.59
C LEU A 836 -21.60 -12.99 8.74
N CYS A 837 -22.69 -12.37 9.18
CA CYS A 837 -23.29 -11.22 8.50
C CYS A 837 -24.23 -10.41 9.42
N SER A 838 -24.72 -9.28 8.93
CA SER A 838 -25.88 -8.62 9.55
C SER A 838 -27.13 -9.51 9.40
N THR A 839 -28.10 -9.38 10.32
CA THR A 839 -29.40 -10.07 10.18
C THR A 839 -30.16 -9.68 8.91
N ALA A 840 -29.89 -8.49 8.35
CA ALA A 840 -30.46 -8.07 7.07
C ALA A 840 -29.92 -8.86 5.86
N ASP A 841 -28.74 -9.48 6.00
CA ASP A 841 -28.01 -10.15 4.92
C ASP A 841 -27.98 -11.69 5.06
N ILE A 842 -28.81 -12.24 5.96
CA ILE A 842 -28.90 -13.70 6.13
C ILE A 842 -29.61 -14.30 4.92
N PRO A 843 -29.01 -15.30 4.24
CA PRO A 843 -29.67 -16.00 3.15
C PRO A 843 -30.99 -16.65 3.58
N ALA A 844 -32.01 -16.59 2.73
CA ALA A 844 -33.36 -17.09 3.03
C ALA A 844 -33.38 -18.57 3.47
N ASN A 845 -32.54 -19.42 2.85
CA ASN A 845 -32.41 -20.83 3.23
C ASN A 845 -31.83 -21.01 4.64
N MET A 846 -30.89 -20.15 5.06
CA MET A 846 -30.34 -20.18 6.43
C MET A 846 -31.36 -19.70 7.45
N LEU A 847 -32.17 -18.69 7.13
CA LEU A 847 -33.27 -18.23 8.01
C LEU A 847 -34.29 -19.35 8.27
N GLN A 848 -34.60 -20.15 7.26
CA GLN A 848 -35.63 -21.19 7.33
C GLN A 848 -35.12 -22.50 7.94
N THR A 849 -33.90 -22.91 7.61
CA THR A 849 -33.41 -24.28 7.87
C THR A 849 -32.06 -24.35 8.56
N GLY A 850 -31.31 -23.25 8.64
CA GLY A 850 -29.99 -23.20 9.27
C GLY A 850 -30.06 -23.00 10.78
N ASN A 851 -28.91 -23.07 11.45
CA ASN A 851 -28.75 -22.60 12.81
C ASN A 851 -28.41 -21.11 12.81
N LEU A 852 -29.01 -20.34 13.71
CA LEU A 852 -28.72 -18.91 13.88
C LEU A 852 -28.16 -18.65 15.28
N ILE A 853 -26.98 -18.03 15.37
CA ILE A 853 -26.43 -17.51 16.61
C ILE A 853 -26.57 -15.99 16.54
N LEU A 854 -27.55 -15.45 17.25
CA LEU A 854 -27.95 -14.06 17.22
C LEU A 854 -27.28 -13.30 18.37
N ILE A 855 -26.62 -12.19 18.04
CA ILE A 855 -25.93 -11.35 19.02
C ILE A 855 -26.50 -9.93 18.97
N GLY A 856 -26.72 -9.34 20.14
CA GLY A 856 -27.17 -7.97 20.31
C GLY A 856 -28.29 -7.84 21.34
N THR A 857 -28.84 -6.64 21.44
CA THR A 857 -30.02 -6.36 22.27
C THR A 857 -31.30 -6.48 21.44
N PRO A 858 -32.49 -6.60 22.06
CA PRO A 858 -33.75 -6.45 21.33
C PRO A 858 -33.88 -5.12 20.55
N LYS A 859 -33.19 -4.07 21.00
CA LYS A 859 -33.19 -2.77 20.31
C LYS A 859 -32.35 -2.78 19.03
N SER A 860 -31.20 -3.43 19.06
CA SER A 860 -30.26 -3.43 17.94
C SER A 860 -30.49 -4.57 16.95
N ASN A 861 -31.07 -5.69 17.40
CA ASN A 861 -31.24 -6.91 16.61
C ASN A 861 -32.74 -7.30 16.49
N PRO A 862 -33.36 -7.10 15.32
CA PRO A 862 -34.79 -7.38 15.12
C PRO A 862 -35.19 -8.84 15.34
N LEU A 863 -34.29 -9.79 15.06
CA LEU A 863 -34.57 -11.22 15.27
C LEU A 863 -34.55 -11.59 16.75
N ILE A 864 -33.75 -10.90 17.56
CA ILE A 864 -33.78 -11.05 19.03
C ILE A 864 -35.07 -10.45 19.60
N ALA A 865 -35.51 -9.30 19.07
CA ALA A 865 -36.77 -8.68 19.50
C ALA A 865 -37.98 -9.59 19.31
N GLN A 866 -38.03 -10.34 18.20
CA GLN A 866 -39.12 -11.28 17.89
C GLN A 866 -39.24 -12.42 18.91
N GLU A 867 -38.13 -12.87 19.51
CA GLU A 867 -38.13 -13.92 20.53
C GLU A 867 -38.59 -13.42 21.91
N SER A 868 -38.69 -12.10 22.10
CA SER A 868 -39.12 -11.46 23.36
C SER A 868 -38.45 -12.06 24.61
N PRO A 869 -37.10 -12.12 24.68
CA PRO A 869 -36.42 -12.75 25.80
C PRO A 869 -36.69 -12.00 27.12
N LYS A 870 -36.84 -12.74 28.22
CA LYS A 870 -36.84 -12.16 29.56
C LYS A 870 -35.40 -11.82 29.94
N LEU A 871 -35.14 -10.54 30.22
CA LEU A 871 -33.79 -10.02 30.50
C LEU A 871 -33.72 -9.51 31.93
N ASN A 872 -32.67 -9.90 32.66
CA ASN A 872 -32.35 -9.35 33.96
C ASN A 872 -31.42 -8.13 33.82
N PRO A 873 -31.76 -6.98 34.44
CA PRO A 873 -30.96 -5.77 34.28
C PRO A 873 -29.48 -5.97 34.65
N GLY A 874 -28.59 -5.52 33.76
CA GLY A 874 -27.14 -5.62 33.94
C GLY A 874 -26.53 -7.02 33.80
N LYS A 875 -27.31 -8.05 33.47
CA LYS A 875 -26.83 -9.42 33.20
C LYS A 875 -26.94 -9.80 31.75
N GLY A 876 -25.91 -10.45 31.22
CA GLY A 876 -25.95 -11.09 29.91
C GLY A 876 -26.79 -12.37 29.97
N THR A 877 -27.61 -12.62 28.96
CA THR A 877 -28.50 -13.78 28.89
C THR A 877 -28.11 -14.65 27.70
N ILE A 878 -27.94 -15.95 27.94
CA ILE A 878 -27.71 -16.95 26.89
C ILE A 878 -28.89 -17.91 26.89
N ILE A 879 -29.63 -17.94 25.78
CA ILE A 879 -30.87 -18.71 25.65
C ILE A 879 -30.98 -19.36 24.27
N SER A 880 -31.49 -20.59 24.23
CA SER A 880 -31.75 -21.34 23.00
C SER A 880 -33.25 -21.36 22.68
N SER A 881 -33.61 -21.21 21.41
CA SER A 881 -34.99 -21.25 20.91
C SER A 881 -34.99 -21.95 19.56
N ALA A 882 -35.48 -23.20 19.51
CA ALA A 882 -35.48 -24.04 18.31
C ALA A 882 -34.09 -24.16 17.65
N ASN A 883 -33.90 -23.58 16.46
CA ASN A 883 -32.64 -23.52 15.71
C ASN A 883 -31.85 -22.23 15.96
N ARG A 884 -32.16 -21.50 17.04
CA ARG A 884 -31.58 -20.19 17.36
C ARG A 884 -30.92 -20.24 18.73
N LEU A 885 -29.76 -19.59 18.83
CA LEU A 885 -29.07 -19.31 20.08
C LEU A 885 -28.90 -17.79 20.19
N LEU A 886 -29.34 -17.21 21.29
CA LEU A 886 -29.29 -15.77 21.53
C LEU A 886 -28.21 -15.48 22.58
N LEU A 887 -27.30 -14.57 22.24
CA LEU A 887 -26.34 -13.95 23.16
C LEU A 887 -26.77 -12.49 23.32
N THR A 888 -27.57 -12.22 24.35
CA THR A 888 -28.36 -10.98 24.47
C THR A 888 -28.22 -10.33 25.84
N GLY A 889 -28.75 -9.13 26.00
CA GLY A 889 -28.83 -8.38 27.26
C GLY A 889 -29.68 -7.12 27.10
N ASP A 890 -29.87 -6.38 28.20
CA ASP A 890 -30.58 -5.08 28.19
C ASP A 890 -29.76 -3.94 27.56
N SER A 891 -28.44 -4.14 27.43
CA SER A 891 -27.46 -3.19 26.90
C SER A 891 -26.23 -3.92 26.34
N SER A 892 -25.35 -3.21 25.63
CA SER A 892 -24.20 -3.85 24.95
C SER A 892 -23.17 -4.46 25.90
N GLN A 893 -23.03 -3.96 27.13
CA GLN A 893 -22.08 -4.51 28.12
C GLN A 893 -22.52 -5.92 28.60
N PRO A 894 -23.79 -6.15 28.97
CA PRO A 894 -24.35 -7.48 29.15
C PRO A 894 -24.24 -8.41 27.93
N VAL A 895 -24.45 -7.90 26.70
CA VAL A 895 -24.22 -8.69 25.48
C VAL A 895 -22.76 -9.14 25.36
N GLU A 896 -21.82 -8.27 25.68
CA GLU A 896 -20.39 -8.59 25.74
C GLU A 896 -20.12 -9.67 26.78
N ALA A 897 -20.66 -9.55 28.00
CA ALA A 897 -20.52 -10.57 29.03
C ALA A 897 -21.03 -11.94 28.56
N ALA A 898 -22.25 -12.01 28.01
CA ALA A 898 -22.80 -13.25 27.46
C ALA A 898 -21.90 -13.83 26.34
N SER A 899 -21.44 -12.98 25.43
CA SER A 899 -20.61 -13.41 24.31
C SER A 899 -19.23 -13.90 24.75
N ILE A 900 -18.59 -13.23 25.72
CA ILE A 900 -17.28 -13.62 26.23
C ILE A 900 -17.36 -14.88 27.10
N ASP A 901 -18.38 -15.03 27.94
CA ASP A 901 -18.58 -16.28 28.69
C ASP A 901 -18.76 -17.46 27.73
N PHE A 902 -19.60 -17.29 26.69
CA PHE A 902 -19.77 -18.27 25.63
C PHE A 902 -18.45 -18.60 24.93
N VAL A 903 -17.68 -17.59 24.53
CA VAL A 903 -16.38 -17.75 23.88
C VAL A 903 -15.40 -18.53 24.76
N LEU A 904 -15.21 -18.12 26.02
CA LEU A 904 -14.23 -18.74 26.93
C LEU A 904 -14.55 -20.21 27.20
N ARG A 905 -15.84 -20.57 27.28
CA ARG A 905 -16.29 -21.96 27.46
C ARG A 905 -15.94 -22.86 26.27
N TYR A 906 -15.87 -22.32 25.05
CA TYR A 906 -15.37 -23.06 23.87
C TYR A 906 -13.86 -22.90 23.64
N TRP A 907 -13.28 -21.80 24.08
CA TRP A 907 -11.88 -21.44 23.80
C TRP A 907 -10.88 -22.48 24.32
N LYS A 908 -11.20 -23.10 25.46
CA LYS A 908 -10.45 -24.24 26.02
C LYS A 908 -10.26 -25.40 25.02
N ASN A 909 -11.20 -25.55 24.08
CA ASN A 909 -11.23 -26.61 23.07
C ASN A 909 -10.92 -26.09 21.65
N ALA A 910 -10.62 -24.79 21.49
CA ALA A 910 -10.26 -24.23 20.20
C ALA A 910 -8.84 -24.67 19.81
N LYS A 911 -8.67 -25.10 18.55
CA LYS A 911 -7.35 -25.51 18.04
C LYS A 911 -6.36 -24.35 17.97
N ASP A 912 -6.83 -23.17 17.57
CA ASP A 912 -5.99 -22.00 17.31
C ASP A 912 -5.93 -21.03 18.51
N SER A 913 -6.40 -21.50 19.68
CA SER A 913 -6.15 -20.86 20.96
C SER A 913 -4.67 -20.98 21.30
N ALA A 914 -4.04 -19.84 21.56
CA ALA A 914 -2.65 -19.74 21.97
C ALA A 914 -2.48 -20.01 23.48
N LEU A 915 -3.50 -19.68 24.29
CA LEU A 915 -3.54 -19.96 25.73
C LEU A 915 -4.88 -20.59 26.14
N ARG A 916 -4.82 -21.53 27.07
CA ARG A 916 -6.03 -22.05 27.73
C ARG A 916 -6.53 -21.03 28.73
N VAL A 917 -7.84 -21.00 28.97
CA VAL A 917 -8.49 -20.06 29.91
C VAL A 917 -7.84 -20.10 31.30
N THR A 918 -7.40 -21.27 31.76
CA THR A 918 -6.69 -21.46 33.04
C THR A 918 -5.36 -20.72 33.14
N ASP A 919 -4.76 -20.39 31.99
CA ASP A 919 -3.48 -19.70 31.88
C ASP A 919 -3.64 -18.20 31.62
N MET A 920 -4.89 -17.70 31.54
CA MET A 920 -5.21 -16.27 31.35
C MET A 920 -5.30 -15.53 32.69
N GLU A 921 -5.02 -14.23 32.68
CA GLU A 921 -5.23 -13.34 33.84
C GLU A 921 -6.55 -12.57 33.73
N LYS A 922 -7.07 -12.08 34.87
CA LYS A 922 -8.25 -11.21 34.90
C LYS A 922 -7.94 -9.86 34.21
N GLY A 923 -8.88 -9.39 33.40
CA GLY A 923 -8.78 -8.16 32.61
C GLY A 923 -9.39 -6.91 33.26
N ALA A 924 -9.49 -5.83 32.49
CA ALA A 924 -9.96 -4.53 32.95
C ALA A 924 -11.43 -4.53 33.42
N ALA A 925 -12.32 -5.31 32.78
CA ALA A 925 -13.72 -5.42 33.22
C ALA A 925 -13.86 -5.96 34.65
N LEU A 926 -12.86 -6.69 35.13
CA LEU A 926 -12.80 -7.27 36.47
C LEU A 926 -11.91 -6.45 37.42
N GLY A 927 -11.64 -5.19 37.09
CA GLY A 927 -10.87 -4.25 37.92
C GLY A 927 -9.34 -4.31 37.74
N ASN A 928 -8.81 -5.14 36.83
CA ASN A 928 -7.37 -5.35 36.66
C ASN A 928 -6.84 -4.58 35.44
N LYS A 929 -6.84 -3.25 35.52
CA LYS A 929 -6.36 -2.39 34.42
C LYS A 929 -4.85 -2.52 34.21
N ILE A 930 -4.41 -2.44 32.95
CA ILE A 930 -2.97 -2.39 32.62
C ILE A 930 -2.44 -1.00 32.90
N THR A 931 -1.30 -0.93 33.58
CA THR A 931 -0.42 0.24 33.53
C THR A 931 0.51 0.06 32.33
N PRO A 932 0.42 0.88 31.27
CA PRO A 932 1.26 0.70 30.09
C PRO A 932 2.73 0.67 30.49
N ALA A 933 3.45 -0.39 30.08
CA ALA A 933 4.88 -0.44 30.28
C ALA A 933 5.54 0.67 29.44
N LYS A 934 6.52 1.39 30.00
CA LYS A 934 7.41 2.24 29.19
C LYS A 934 8.21 1.29 28.30
N VAL A 935 7.94 1.30 26.99
CA VAL A 935 8.75 0.56 26.01
C VAL A 935 10.17 1.13 26.10
N ASN A 936 11.10 0.32 26.57
CA ASN A 936 12.51 0.69 26.63
C ASN A 936 13.14 0.25 25.30
N PRO A 937 13.56 1.17 24.41
CA PRO A 937 14.19 0.78 23.15
C PRO A 937 15.50 0.03 23.43
N LEU A 938 15.77 -1.05 22.68
CA LEU A 938 16.98 -1.89 22.77
C LEU A 938 18.26 -1.19 22.28
#